data_AF-A0AA90H081-F1
#
_entry.id   AF-A0AA90H081-F1
#
_cell.length_a   1.000
_cell.length_b   1.000
_cell.length_c   1.000
_cell.angle_alpha   90.00
_cell.angle_beta   90.00
_cell.angle_gamma   90.00
#
_symmetry.space_group_name_H-M   'P 1'
#
loop_
_entity.id
_entity.type
_entity.pdbx_description
1 polymer ?
#
loop_
_entity_poly.entity_id
_entity_poly.type
_entity_poly.pdbx_seq_one_letter_code
_entity_poly.pdbx_strand_id
1 'polypeptide(L)'
;MRSESRPRARRGFRLRGGPLAAASVLAVMAGAVVLPAGTAQAADTLLSQGKTATASSTESASFPASAAVDGDTGTRWSSAFSDPQWLEVDLGATDTIDKVVLDWESASASSFQIQTSTDGTNWTNVYSTTTGPGGDQTLSVSGTGRYVRMYGTARSTQYGYSLYEFQVYGTAGGGGNPGSPPATSDTPNFGPNVQVFDPSQSASSIQSALDSAFNTQQSNQFGTQRNAFLFKPGTYNVNANVGFNTQVMGLGQNPDQVQINGGVTSDAQWNGGNGTTNFWREVENLSITPSSGTETWAVSQGASMRRVDVHGELKLDPSGDGWSSGGFLSDSRVSGQVFSGSQQQWMSRNDTIGSWSNGVWNQVFVGVNGAPAQSFPNPTYTTVGQTPVEKEKPYLYIDSSGNYHVFVPSLQQNTSGATWVNGNTAGTSLPMHDFYVTQPGDTAATMNAALAAGDDLLITPGVYHINQTLQVTHPDQIVMGMGLATLIPDNGVTVINTGDVDGAQIDDLLVDGGATNSASLITMGSAGNTTSHASDPQAIEDVYVRIGGDQVGKATDSLVVNANNTIGDNLWLWRADHGNGVGWTSNTADTGLIVNGANVTMYGLAVEHYQKTEVLWNGNGGRTYFFQNENPYDPPNQASWMNGSTDGYPAYEVAPGVTSHQAYGVGSYCYFNVNTSIVNDHAFQAPVVSGVQFHDLLTVSLGGVGTINHVINSTGAAANATTENIYLTSGP
;
A
#
# COMPACT_ATOMS: atom_id res chain seq x y z
N MET A 1 49.57 -1.79 48.04
CA MET A 1 50.81 -2.53 48.34
C MET A 1 51.48 -2.83 46.99
N ARG A 2 52.56 -2.11 46.61
CA ARG A 2 53.99 -2.57 46.56
C ARG A 2 54.14 -4.00 45.97
N SER A 3 55.00 -4.32 44.99
CA SER A 3 56.34 -3.77 44.66
C SER A 3 56.78 -4.05 43.21
N GLU A 4 57.90 -3.42 42.84
CA GLU A 4 58.50 -3.25 41.50
C GLU A 4 59.56 -4.31 41.07
N SER A 5 59.93 -4.23 39.76
CA SER A 5 61.30 -4.16 39.18
C SER A 5 62.06 -5.40 38.62
N ARG A 6 62.18 -5.44 37.27
CA ARG A 6 63.38 -5.44 36.34
C ARG A 6 64.68 -6.23 36.68
N PRO A 7 65.48 -6.74 35.68
CA PRO A 7 66.42 -5.88 34.89
C PRO A 7 66.79 -6.30 33.43
N ARG A 8 67.65 -5.45 32.81
CA ARG A 8 68.17 -5.36 31.41
C ARG A 8 69.65 -5.82 31.27
N ALA A 9 70.11 -5.93 30.00
CA ALA A 9 71.46 -5.57 29.43
C ALA A 9 72.41 -6.76 29.05
N ARG A 10 73.34 -6.77 28.06
CA ARG A 10 73.93 -5.81 27.08
C ARG A 10 75.02 -6.51 26.18
N ARG A 11 75.48 -5.81 25.09
CA ARG A 11 76.77 -5.88 24.29
C ARG A 11 76.90 -6.95 23.19
N GLY A 12 77.48 -6.77 21.99
CA GLY A 12 78.10 -5.64 21.24
C GLY A 12 79.49 -5.99 20.67
N PHE A 13 79.76 -5.92 19.35
CA PHE A 13 81.04 -5.45 18.73
C PHE A 13 81.05 -5.46 17.17
N ARG A 14 82.10 -4.88 16.59
CA ARG A 14 82.27 -4.19 15.29
C ARG A 14 83.21 -4.89 14.28
N LEU A 15 83.05 -4.49 13.01
CA LEU A 15 84.06 -4.14 11.96
C LEU A 15 84.71 -5.19 11.01
N ARG A 16 84.59 -4.82 9.71
CA ARG A 16 85.60 -4.75 8.60
C ARG A 16 85.93 -5.97 7.73
N GLY A 17 85.82 -5.74 6.42
CA GLY A 17 86.73 -6.27 5.38
C GLY A 17 86.04 -6.80 4.12
N GLY A 18 86.02 -6.01 3.02
CA GLY A 18 85.80 -6.54 1.65
C GLY A 18 87.10 -7.10 1.05
N PRO A 19 87.22 -7.35 -0.28
CA PRO A 19 86.23 -7.25 -1.37
C PRO A 19 86.26 -8.45 -2.37
N LEU A 20 85.52 -8.29 -3.49
CA LEU A 20 85.71 -8.85 -4.85
C LEU A 20 84.84 -10.05 -5.33
N ALA A 21 83.91 -9.66 -6.23
CA ALA A 21 83.71 -10.17 -7.60
C ALA A 21 82.72 -11.33 -7.88
N ALA A 22 81.58 -10.95 -8.47
CA ALA A 22 80.93 -11.46 -9.71
C ALA A 22 79.38 -11.45 -9.55
N ALA A 23 78.66 -10.43 -10.05
CA ALA A 23 77.96 -10.43 -11.35
C ALA A 23 76.86 -11.52 -11.44
N SER A 24 75.54 -11.30 -11.56
CA SER A 24 74.73 -10.12 -11.91
C SER A 24 73.24 -10.39 -11.56
N VAL A 25 72.57 -9.49 -10.83
CA VAL A 25 71.12 -9.19 -10.98
C VAL A 25 70.97 -7.68 -10.77
N LEU A 26 70.48 -6.99 -11.81
CA LEU A 26 70.36 -5.55 -11.89
C LEU A 26 69.13 -5.07 -11.11
N ALA A 27 69.32 -4.26 -10.08
CA ALA A 27 68.27 -3.40 -9.53
C ALA A 27 68.22 -2.11 -10.35
N VAL A 28 67.08 -1.80 -10.95
CA VAL A 28 66.77 -0.45 -11.43
C VAL A 28 65.68 0.11 -10.52
N MET A 29 66.08 1.08 -9.72
CA MET A 29 65.19 2.00 -9.02
C MET A 29 64.48 2.87 -10.07
N ALA A 30 63.17 2.71 -10.23
CA ALA A 30 62.36 3.66 -10.98
C ALA A 30 61.86 4.76 -10.03
N GLY A 31 62.26 6.00 -10.30
CA GLY A 31 61.74 7.18 -9.62
C GLY A 31 60.25 7.36 -9.93
N ALA A 32 59.44 7.48 -8.89
CA ALA A 32 58.07 7.91 -9.01
C ALA A 32 58.05 9.41 -9.31
N VAL A 33 57.80 9.75 -10.58
CA VAL A 33 57.38 11.10 -10.97
C VAL A 33 55.98 11.28 -10.40
N VAL A 34 55.83 12.17 -9.40
CA VAL A 34 54.52 12.68 -8.99
C VAL A 34 54.09 13.66 -10.08
N LEU A 35 53.25 13.19 -11.00
CA LEU A 35 52.44 14.07 -11.84
C LEU A 35 51.34 14.67 -10.96
N PRO A 36 50.98 15.96 -11.12
CA PRO A 36 49.74 16.45 -10.54
C PRO A 36 48.60 15.60 -11.12
N ALA A 37 47.77 15.03 -10.24
CA ALA A 37 46.50 14.48 -10.68
C ALA A 37 45.72 15.63 -11.34
N GLY A 38 45.58 15.57 -12.67
CA GLY A 38 44.56 16.37 -13.33
C GLY A 38 43.22 16.01 -12.69
N THR A 39 42.40 17.02 -12.42
CA THR A 39 41.00 16.80 -12.06
C THR A 39 40.39 15.84 -13.07
N ALA A 40 39.98 14.65 -12.63
CA ALA A 40 39.18 13.77 -13.45
C ALA A 40 37.86 14.50 -13.73
N GLN A 41 37.73 15.03 -14.94
CA GLN A 41 36.47 15.57 -15.43
C GLN A 41 35.56 14.37 -15.66
N ALA A 42 34.43 14.32 -14.95
CA ALA A 42 33.39 13.31 -15.18
C ALA A 42 33.00 13.36 -16.68
N ALA A 43 32.81 12.18 -17.29
CA ALA A 43 32.28 12.13 -18.66
C ALA A 43 30.87 12.73 -18.69
N ASP A 44 30.56 13.50 -19.74
CA ASP A 44 29.23 14.09 -19.93
C ASP A 44 28.16 12.99 -19.89
N THR A 45 27.11 13.16 -19.06
CA THR A 45 26.06 12.14 -18.91
C THR A 45 25.01 12.30 -20.00
N LEU A 46 24.81 11.26 -20.83
CA LEU A 46 23.80 11.22 -21.87
C LEU A 46 22.44 10.81 -21.28
N LEU A 47 21.46 11.72 -21.32
CA LEU A 47 20.14 11.57 -20.70
C LEU A 47 19.06 11.03 -21.65
N SER A 48 19.19 11.28 -22.97
CA SER A 48 18.14 10.97 -23.95
C SER A 48 18.15 9.54 -24.50
N GLN A 49 19.24 8.78 -24.34
CA GLN A 49 19.39 7.47 -24.99
C GLN A 49 18.33 6.47 -24.51
N GLY A 50 17.63 5.83 -25.45
CA GLY A 50 16.60 4.82 -25.19
C GLY A 50 15.31 5.39 -24.57
N LYS A 51 15.19 6.71 -24.44
CA LYS A 51 14.01 7.37 -23.89
C LYS A 51 12.87 7.43 -24.90
N THR A 52 11.66 7.69 -24.40
CA THR A 52 10.50 7.89 -25.26
C THR A 52 10.66 9.17 -26.06
N ALA A 53 10.57 9.07 -27.39
CA ALA A 53 10.60 10.20 -28.29
C ALA A 53 9.31 10.32 -29.10
N THR A 54 8.82 11.55 -29.26
CA THR A 54 7.66 11.88 -30.10
C THR A 54 8.01 12.99 -31.10
N ALA A 55 7.24 13.14 -32.17
CA ALA A 55 7.49 14.16 -33.17
C ALA A 55 6.19 14.72 -33.74
N SER A 56 6.25 15.92 -34.30
CA SER A 56 5.11 16.55 -34.99
C SER A 56 4.64 15.75 -36.21
N SER A 57 5.56 15.05 -36.86
CA SER A 57 5.27 14.18 -37.99
C SER A 57 6.44 13.23 -38.28
N THR A 58 6.18 12.27 -39.17
CA THR A 58 7.19 11.38 -39.75
C THR A 58 7.02 11.34 -41.27
N GLU A 59 8.11 11.29 -42.04
CA GLU A 59 8.09 11.10 -43.50
C GLU A 59 7.42 9.78 -43.87
N SER A 60 7.70 8.72 -43.10
CA SER A 60 7.01 7.43 -43.16
C SER A 60 7.24 6.64 -41.87
N ALA A 61 6.55 5.51 -41.70
CA ALA A 61 6.74 4.60 -40.56
C ALA A 61 8.18 4.03 -40.46
N SER A 62 8.99 4.11 -41.52
CA SER A 62 10.39 3.64 -41.51
C SER A 62 11.35 4.63 -40.84
N PHE A 63 10.90 5.86 -40.54
CA PHE A 63 11.73 6.92 -39.95
C PHE A 63 11.06 7.49 -38.69
N PRO A 64 10.82 6.65 -37.66
CA PRO A 64 10.10 7.05 -36.45
C PRO A 64 10.94 8.00 -35.57
N ALA A 65 10.28 8.71 -34.66
CA ALA A 65 10.95 9.58 -33.68
C ALA A 65 11.95 8.82 -32.79
N SER A 66 11.64 7.57 -32.44
CA SER A 66 12.51 6.71 -31.63
C SER A 66 13.87 6.42 -32.27
N ALA A 67 13.97 6.50 -33.61
CA ALA A 67 15.20 6.26 -34.35
C ALA A 67 16.22 7.40 -34.26
N ALA A 68 15.92 8.47 -33.51
CA ALA A 68 16.87 9.54 -33.22
C ALA A 68 17.38 9.49 -31.78
N VAL A 69 17.06 8.44 -31.02
CA VAL A 69 17.49 8.25 -29.62
C VAL A 69 17.82 6.79 -29.33
N ASP A 70 18.07 5.97 -30.36
CA ASP A 70 18.30 4.52 -30.21
C ASP A 70 19.79 4.15 -30.13
N GLY A 71 20.68 5.07 -30.50
CA GLY A 71 22.13 4.95 -30.38
C GLY A 71 22.75 4.34 -31.62
N ASP A 72 21.97 4.20 -32.69
CA ASP A 72 22.39 3.65 -33.97
C ASP A 72 22.39 4.75 -35.03
N THR A 73 23.58 5.25 -35.38
CA THR A 73 23.74 6.27 -36.45
C THR A 73 23.38 5.75 -37.85
N GLY A 74 22.94 4.49 -37.99
CA GLY A 74 22.37 3.92 -39.20
C GLY A 74 20.86 4.08 -39.35
N THR A 75 20.14 4.45 -38.28
CA THR A 75 18.70 4.73 -38.27
C THR A 75 18.47 6.23 -38.12
N ARG A 76 17.30 6.75 -38.52
CA ARG A 76 17.01 8.19 -38.46
C ARG A 76 15.54 8.49 -38.25
N TRP A 77 15.25 9.57 -37.55
CA TRP A 77 13.97 10.27 -37.67
C TRP A 77 13.97 11.15 -38.92
N SER A 78 12.81 11.29 -39.57
CA SER A 78 12.58 12.21 -40.68
C SER A 78 11.18 12.81 -40.59
N SER A 79 11.03 14.13 -40.70
CA SER A 79 9.74 14.80 -40.65
C SER A 79 9.01 14.83 -42.01
N ALA A 80 7.75 15.25 -42.01
CA ALA A 80 7.09 15.75 -43.21
C ALA A 80 7.81 16.99 -43.78
N PHE A 81 7.60 17.27 -45.07
CA PHE A 81 8.38 18.28 -45.83
C PHE A 81 7.75 19.68 -45.72
N SER A 82 7.51 20.13 -44.50
CA SER A 82 6.92 21.42 -44.18
C SER A 82 7.58 22.05 -42.95
N ASP A 83 7.30 23.33 -42.74
CA ASP A 83 7.81 24.11 -41.61
C ASP A 83 6.62 24.70 -40.84
N PRO A 84 6.63 24.71 -39.49
CA PRO A 84 7.65 24.14 -38.58
C PRO A 84 7.45 22.63 -38.33
N GLN A 85 8.48 21.97 -37.81
CA GLN A 85 8.42 20.57 -37.32
C GLN A 85 9.23 20.45 -36.02
N TRP A 86 8.95 19.43 -35.22
CA TRP A 86 9.66 19.17 -33.98
C TRP A 86 9.88 17.68 -33.69
N LEU A 87 10.95 17.40 -32.95
CA LEU A 87 11.28 16.11 -32.34
C LEU A 87 11.53 16.35 -30.85
N GLU A 88 10.84 15.60 -30.00
CA GLU A 88 10.84 15.71 -28.54
C GLU A 88 11.31 14.40 -27.90
N VAL A 89 12.01 14.52 -26.77
CA VAL A 89 12.37 13.40 -25.89
C VAL A 89 11.83 13.66 -24.48
N ASP A 90 11.17 12.67 -23.89
CA ASP A 90 10.81 12.63 -22.46
C ASP A 90 11.95 11.98 -21.67
N LEU A 91 12.70 12.78 -20.90
CA LEU A 91 13.82 12.30 -20.07
C LEU A 91 13.34 11.45 -18.88
N GLY A 92 12.05 11.51 -18.54
CA GLY A 92 11.41 10.79 -17.44
C GLY A 92 11.34 11.58 -16.13
N ALA A 93 12.24 12.55 -15.92
CA ALA A 93 12.27 13.45 -14.76
C ALA A 93 12.80 14.83 -15.18
N THR A 94 12.63 15.85 -14.34
CA THR A 94 13.19 17.19 -14.62
C THR A 94 14.69 17.17 -14.39
N ASP A 95 15.46 17.20 -15.47
CA ASP A 95 16.93 17.19 -15.42
C ASP A 95 17.52 18.58 -15.66
N THR A 96 18.76 18.79 -15.21
CA THR A 96 19.58 19.93 -15.65
C THR A 96 20.21 19.58 -16.97
N ILE A 97 20.12 20.46 -17.95
CA ILE A 97 20.58 20.24 -19.32
C ILE A 97 21.65 21.29 -19.63
N ASP A 98 22.85 20.83 -19.99
CA ASP A 98 24.01 21.68 -20.26
C ASP A 98 24.56 21.54 -21.69
N LYS A 99 24.20 20.47 -22.39
CA LYS A 99 24.68 20.21 -23.74
C LYS A 99 23.66 19.41 -24.56
N VAL A 100 23.50 19.79 -25.82
CA VAL A 100 22.75 19.02 -26.83
C VAL A 100 23.67 18.71 -28.00
N VAL A 101 23.69 17.47 -28.46
CA VAL A 101 24.34 17.07 -29.71
C VAL A 101 23.27 16.65 -30.71
N LEU A 102 23.33 17.25 -31.90
CA LEU A 102 22.47 16.92 -33.04
C LEU A 102 23.34 16.31 -34.12
N ASP A 103 23.09 15.04 -34.45
CA ASP A 103 23.66 14.39 -35.62
C ASP A 103 22.63 14.46 -36.75
N TRP A 104 22.83 15.44 -37.64
CA TRP A 104 21.93 15.68 -38.76
C TRP A 104 22.27 14.80 -39.95
N GLU A 105 21.23 14.29 -40.63
CA GLU A 105 21.37 13.84 -42.02
C GLU A 105 21.64 15.06 -42.94
N SER A 106 21.93 14.84 -44.22
CA SER A 106 22.00 15.87 -45.25
C SER A 106 20.80 16.84 -45.24
N ALA A 107 19.60 16.35 -44.89
CA ALA A 107 18.38 17.14 -44.72
C ALA A 107 18.26 17.75 -43.30
N SER A 108 18.95 18.88 -43.08
CA SER A 108 19.02 19.55 -41.77
C SER A 108 18.12 20.80 -41.63
N ALA A 109 18.08 21.37 -40.42
CA ALA A 109 17.55 22.71 -40.17
C ALA A 109 18.58 23.82 -40.47
N SER A 110 18.14 24.89 -41.16
CA SER A 110 18.87 26.16 -41.25
C SER A 110 18.45 27.12 -40.14
N SER A 111 17.20 27.05 -39.68
CA SER A 111 16.70 27.79 -38.52
C SER A 111 15.98 26.87 -37.54
N PHE A 112 16.40 26.85 -36.27
CA PHE A 112 15.79 26.01 -35.23
C PHE A 112 16.03 26.55 -33.81
N GLN A 113 15.29 25.98 -32.87
CA GLN A 113 15.41 26.21 -31.43
C GLN A 113 15.61 24.87 -30.70
N ILE A 114 16.32 24.90 -29.58
CA ILE A 114 16.21 23.87 -28.55
C ILE A 114 15.35 24.43 -27.43
N GLN A 115 14.35 23.67 -27.02
CA GLN A 115 13.41 24.08 -25.99
C GLN A 115 13.32 23.02 -24.90
N THR A 116 13.08 23.47 -23.66
CA THR A 116 12.81 22.60 -22.51
C THR A 116 11.42 22.88 -21.95
N SER A 117 10.82 21.85 -21.34
CA SER A 117 9.53 21.93 -20.67
C SER A 117 9.47 20.98 -19.48
N THR A 118 8.72 21.35 -18.44
CA THR A 118 8.41 20.47 -17.30
C THR A 118 7.13 19.66 -17.51
N ASP A 119 6.25 20.09 -18.42
CA ASP A 119 4.89 19.55 -18.58
C ASP A 119 4.55 19.11 -20.02
N GLY A 120 5.48 19.28 -20.97
CA GLY A 120 5.31 18.93 -22.39
C GLY A 120 4.46 19.94 -23.18
N THR A 121 3.91 20.98 -22.54
CA THR A 121 2.98 21.94 -23.14
C THR A 121 3.51 23.37 -23.14
N ASN A 122 4.17 23.80 -22.07
CA ASN A 122 4.77 25.12 -21.92
C ASN A 122 6.28 25.04 -22.16
N TRP A 123 6.77 25.76 -23.17
CA TRP A 123 8.13 25.60 -23.68
C TRP A 123 8.98 26.85 -23.48
N THR A 124 10.20 26.66 -22.98
CA THR A 124 11.21 27.71 -22.82
C THR A 124 12.36 27.49 -23.79
N ASN A 125 12.75 28.52 -24.54
CA ASN A 125 13.90 28.46 -25.45
C ASN A 125 15.21 28.48 -24.66
N VAL A 126 16.05 27.47 -24.86
CA VAL A 126 17.41 27.41 -24.30
C VAL A 126 18.50 27.59 -25.36
N TYR A 127 18.14 27.50 -26.65
CA TYR A 127 19.01 27.83 -27.79
C TYR A 127 18.18 28.26 -29.00
N SER A 128 18.75 29.11 -29.87
CA SER A 128 18.16 29.48 -31.16
C SER A 128 19.22 29.85 -32.19
N THR A 129 19.02 29.45 -33.45
CA THR A 129 19.85 29.89 -34.58
C THR A 129 19.02 30.05 -35.85
N THR A 130 19.45 30.90 -36.78
CA THR A 130 18.89 31.07 -38.13
C THR A 130 19.91 30.72 -39.24
N THR A 131 21.11 30.28 -38.86
CA THR A 131 22.20 29.94 -39.77
C THR A 131 22.84 28.61 -39.37
N GLY A 132 22.01 27.58 -39.13
CA GLY A 132 22.43 26.23 -38.77
C GLY A 132 23.26 25.57 -39.88
N PRO A 133 24.46 25.03 -39.57
CA PRO A 133 25.38 24.49 -40.58
C PRO A 133 25.04 23.07 -41.09
N GLY A 134 24.11 22.35 -40.44
CA GLY A 134 23.92 20.90 -40.66
C GLY A 134 25.03 20.04 -40.03
N GLY A 135 25.11 18.76 -40.36
CA GLY A 135 26.11 17.80 -39.85
C GLY A 135 26.11 17.67 -38.31
N ASP A 136 27.20 17.16 -37.72
CA ASP A 136 27.32 17.07 -36.25
C ASP A 136 27.40 18.46 -35.59
N GLN A 137 26.46 18.74 -34.70
CA GLN A 137 26.41 19.99 -33.95
C GLN A 137 26.41 19.71 -32.46
N THR A 138 27.41 20.22 -31.74
CA THR A 138 27.41 20.28 -30.28
C THR A 138 27.03 21.69 -29.84
N LEU A 139 25.93 21.79 -29.09
CA LEU A 139 25.35 23.02 -28.61
C LEU A 139 25.49 23.07 -27.08
N SER A 140 26.19 24.08 -26.56
CA SER A 140 26.13 24.38 -25.13
C SER A 140 24.81 25.08 -24.84
N VAL A 141 24.03 24.52 -23.93
CA VAL A 141 22.73 25.06 -23.50
C VAL A 141 22.72 25.21 -21.99
N SER A 142 21.72 25.89 -21.45
CA SER A 142 21.53 25.96 -20.01
C SER A 142 20.04 26.03 -19.72
N GLY A 143 19.51 25.02 -19.04
CA GLY A 143 18.12 25.00 -18.62
C GLY A 143 17.79 23.74 -17.83
N THR A 144 16.56 23.69 -17.34
CA THR A 144 16.00 22.50 -16.70
C THR A 144 14.72 22.08 -17.42
N GLY A 145 14.41 20.79 -17.42
CA GLY A 145 13.16 20.29 -17.98
C GLY A 145 13.10 18.76 -18.00
N ARG A 146 11.88 18.22 -18.04
CA ARG A 146 11.63 16.80 -18.29
C ARG A 146 11.58 16.49 -19.77
N TYR A 147 11.03 17.41 -20.55
CA TYR A 147 10.92 17.29 -21.98
C TYR A 147 11.92 18.23 -22.64
N VAL A 148 12.61 17.74 -23.66
CA VAL A 148 13.52 18.53 -24.49
C VAL A 148 13.16 18.30 -25.93
N ARG A 149 13.04 19.38 -26.72
CA ARG A 149 12.73 19.25 -28.14
C ARG A 149 13.60 20.13 -29.03
N MET A 150 13.90 19.61 -30.21
CA MET A 150 14.35 20.39 -31.37
C MET A 150 13.11 20.91 -32.10
N TYR A 151 13.01 22.23 -32.25
CA TYR A 151 11.92 22.91 -32.95
C TYR A 151 12.44 23.62 -34.20
N GLY A 152 12.29 22.97 -35.35
CA GLY A 152 12.73 23.44 -36.67
C GLY A 152 11.76 24.44 -37.29
N THR A 153 12.28 25.58 -37.74
CA THR A 153 11.50 26.69 -38.31
C THR A 153 11.85 27.02 -39.76
N ALA A 154 13.03 26.62 -40.24
CA ALA A 154 13.35 26.60 -41.67
C ALA A 154 14.31 25.44 -41.99
N ARG A 155 14.01 24.70 -43.07
CA ARG A 155 14.84 23.60 -43.59
C ARG A 155 16.00 24.13 -44.43
N SER A 156 17.12 23.41 -44.45
CA SER A 156 18.28 23.69 -45.30
C SER A 156 18.12 23.16 -46.74
N THR A 157 17.17 22.26 -46.94
CA THR A 157 16.87 21.60 -48.23
C THR A 157 15.37 21.56 -48.49
N GLN A 158 14.96 20.99 -49.64
CA GLN A 158 13.54 20.75 -49.94
C GLN A 158 12.91 19.58 -49.16
N TYR A 159 13.72 18.73 -48.53
CA TYR A 159 13.29 17.55 -47.76
C TYR A 159 12.92 17.91 -46.33
N GLY A 160 12.38 16.95 -45.55
CA GLY A 160 12.05 17.12 -44.13
C GLY A 160 13.29 17.26 -43.24
N TYR A 161 13.09 17.66 -41.99
CA TYR A 161 14.17 17.64 -40.99
C TYR A 161 14.52 16.19 -40.66
N SER A 162 15.80 15.85 -40.61
CA SER A 162 16.22 14.48 -40.32
C SER A 162 17.45 14.41 -39.42
N LEU A 163 17.33 13.63 -38.35
CA LEU A 163 18.36 13.40 -37.35
C LEU A 163 18.66 11.91 -37.26
N TYR A 164 19.94 11.56 -37.34
CA TYR A 164 20.44 10.26 -36.94
C TYR A 164 20.37 10.13 -35.41
N GLU A 165 20.79 11.17 -34.68
CA GLU A 165 20.74 11.19 -33.21
C GLU A 165 20.41 12.58 -32.64
N PHE A 166 19.60 12.60 -31.59
CA PHE A 166 19.25 13.74 -30.76
C PHE A 166 19.66 13.47 -29.32
N GLN A 167 20.88 13.87 -29.01
CA GLN A 167 21.53 13.55 -27.75
C GLN A 167 21.41 14.73 -26.79
N VAL A 168 20.78 14.51 -25.64
CA VAL A 168 20.65 15.50 -24.57
C VAL A 168 21.56 15.09 -23.43
N TYR A 169 22.46 15.98 -23.03
CA TYR A 169 23.39 15.76 -21.94
C TYR A 169 23.14 16.75 -20.81
N GLY A 170 23.45 16.30 -19.61
CA GLY A 170 23.31 17.14 -18.43
C GLY A 170 23.51 16.38 -17.14
N THR A 171 23.03 16.97 -16.05
CA THR A 171 23.01 16.32 -14.74
C THR A 171 21.58 15.92 -14.44
N ALA A 172 21.37 14.62 -14.20
CA ALA A 172 20.07 14.14 -13.75
C ALA A 172 19.63 14.94 -12.52
N GLY A 173 18.45 15.55 -12.60
CA GLY A 173 17.93 16.44 -11.56
C GLY A 173 17.40 15.63 -10.39
N GLY A 174 18.31 15.04 -9.62
CA GLY A 174 18.07 14.61 -8.25
C GLY A 174 16.82 13.73 -8.01
N GLY A 175 16.74 12.57 -8.65
CA GLY A 175 16.74 11.39 -7.78
C GLY A 175 18.13 11.35 -7.16
N GLY A 176 18.23 11.46 -5.83
CA GLY A 176 19.52 11.45 -5.14
C GLY A 176 20.42 10.31 -5.63
N ASN A 177 21.70 10.39 -5.31
CA ASN A 177 22.58 9.22 -5.29
C ASN A 177 21.75 7.98 -4.88
N PRO A 178 21.78 6.83 -5.58
CA PRO A 178 20.94 5.67 -5.28
C PRO A 178 21.21 5.00 -3.90
N GLY A 179 21.65 5.77 -2.91
CA GLY A 179 21.76 5.40 -1.52
C GLY A 179 21.58 6.55 -0.52
N SER A 180 20.99 7.71 -0.87
CA SER A 180 20.57 8.69 0.14
C SER A 180 19.19 9.26 -0.18
N PRO A 181 18.19 9.09 0.71
CA PRO A 181 16.89 9.73 0.58
C PRO A 181 17.01 11.26 0.53
N PRO A 182 16.09 11.96 -0.13
CA PRO A 182 15.83 13.39 0.08
C PRO A 182 15.79 13.77 1.57
N ALA A 183 16.13 15.02 1.88
CA ALA A 183 16.00 15.53 3.25
C ALA A 183 14.54 15.52 3.70
N THR A 184 14.30 14.98 4.89
CA THR A 184 12.99 14.93 5.56
C THR A 184 12.62 16.29 6.17
N SER A 185 11.36 16.47 6.57
CA SER A 185 10.84 17.76 7.03
C SER A 185 9.67 17.59 8.00
N ASP A 186 9.60 18.44 9.02
CA ASP A 186 8.44 18.56 9.91
C ASP A 186 7.23 19.23 9.24
N THR A 187 7.42 19.83 8.07
CA THR A 187 6.34 20.35 7.22
C THR A 187 6.51 19.79 5.81
N PRO A 188 6.29 18.48 5.61
CA PRO A 188 6.56 17.86 4.33
C PRO A 188 5.56 18.31 3.28
N ASN A 189 5.95 18.18 2.02
CA ASN A 189 5.01 18.22 0.92
C ASN A 189 4.44 16.81 0.72
N PHE A 190 3.13 16.63 0.95
CA PHE A 190 2.47 15.34 0.77
C PHE A 190 2.06 15.05 -0.69
N GLY A 191 2.37 15.94 -1.62
CA GLY A 191 2.08 15.75 -3.03
C GLY A 191 0.68 16.20 -3.44
N PRO A 192 0.36 16.12 -4.74
CA PRO A 192 -0.83 16.72 -5.33
C PRO A 192 -2.14 16.00 -4.96
N ASN A 193 -2.05 14.74 -4.51
CA ASN A 193 -3.21 13.90 -4.19
C ASN A 193 -3.68 14.06 -2.74
N VAL A 194 -3.03 14.96 -1.99
CA VAL A 194 -3.35 15.30 -0.61
C VAL A 194 -3.84 16.74 -0.56
N GLN A 195 -5.06 16.93 -0.06
CA GLN A 195 -5.61 18.26 0.15
C GLN A 195 -5.74 18.53 1.64
N VAL A 196 -4.99 19.51 2.13
CA VAL A 196 -5.02 19.95 3.52
C VAL A 196 -5.91 21.17 3.65
N PHE A 197 -6.98 21.05 4.43
CA PHE A 197 -7.92 22.12 4.69
C PHE A 197 -7.66 22.83 6.02
N ASP A 198 -7.76 24.15 6.01
CA ASP A 198 -7.63 25.04 7.17
C ASP A 198 -8.99 25.68 7.49
N PRO A 199 -9.36 25.86 8.77
CA PRO A 199 -10.66 26.44 9.13
C PRO A 199 -10.87 27.88 8.60
N SER A 200 -9.81 28.57 8.15
CA SER A 200 -9.92 29.88 7.51
C SER A 200 -10.41 29.83 6.05
N GLN A 201 -10.37 28.67 5.39
CA GLN A 201 -10.90 28.50 4.04
C GLN A 201 -12.43 28.53 4.04
N SER A 202 -13.03 29.01 2.93
CA SER A 202 -14.49 29.04 2.84
C SER A 202 -15.05 27.63 2.72
N ALA A 203 -16.13 27.34 3.45
CA ALA A 203 -16.85 26.07 3.37
C ALA A 203 -17.23 25.70 1.93
N SER A 204 -17.60 26.69 1.10
CA SER A 204 -17.90 26.47 -0.32
C SER A 204 -16.71 25.96 -1.14
N SER A 205 -15.49 26.42 -0.83
CA SER A 205 -14.28 25.98 -1.52
C SER A 205 -13.92 24.56 -1.12
N ILE A 206 -14.00 24.26 0.17
CA ILE A 206 -13.76 22.91 0.70
C ILE A 206 -14.80 21.93 0.11
N GLN A 207 -16.08 22.29 0.18
CA GLN A 207 -17.17 21.49 -0.38
C GLN A 207 -16.97 21.22 -1.87
N SER A 208 -16.56 22.24 -2.65
CA SER A 208 -16.32 22.06 -4.09
C SER A 208 -15.20 21.07 -4.38
N ALA A 209 -14.15 21.04 -3.55
CA ALA A 209 -13.06 20.08 -3.69
C ALA A 209 -13.51 18.66 -3.34
N LEU A 210 -14.26 18.49 -2.24
CA LEU A 210 -14.85 17.22 -1.83
C LEU A 210 -15.80 16.67 -2.90
N ASP A 211 -16.72 17.51 -3.40
CA ASP A 211 -17.68 17.15 -4.45
C ASP A 211 -16.97 16.76 -5.74
N SER A 212 -15.91 17.49 -6.13
CA SER A 212 -15.13 17.16 -7.33
C SER A 212 -14.53 15.76 -7.23
N ALA A 213 -13.91 15.43 -6.10
CA ALA A 213 -13.31 14.12 -5.92
C ALA A 213 -14.38 13.02 -5.81
N PHE A 214 -15.47 13.25 -5.07
CA PHE A 214 -16.56 12.28 -4.98
C PHE A 214 -17.17 11.99 -6.35
N ASN A 215 -17.42 13.01 -7.18
CA ASN A 215 -17.97 12.83 -8.52
C ASN A 215 -17.08 11.96 -9.41
N THR A 216 -15.76 12.05 -9.24
CA THR A 216 -14.80 11.16 -9.92
C THR A 216 -14.79 9.78 -9.29
N GLN A 217 -14.77 9.69 -7.96
CA GLN A 217 -14.47 8.45 -7.25
C GLN A 217 -15.68 7.58 -6.92
N GLN A 218 -16.92 8.08 -6.96
CA GLN A 218 -18.10 7.33 -6.50
C GLN A 218 -18.31 5.98 -7.19
N SER A 219 -17.92 5.87 -8.48
CA SER A 219 -18.00 4.64 -9.27
C SER A 219 -16.63 4.17 -9.77
N ASN A 220 -15.54 4.72 -9.24
CA ASN A 220 -14.18 4.47 -9.72
C ASN A 220 -13.48 3.36 -8.93
N GLN A 221 -14.13 2.19 -8.89
CA GLN A 221 -13.68 1.05 -8.11
C GLN A 221 -12.21 0.71 -8.44
N PHE A 222 -11.92 0.42 -9.70
CA PHE A 222 -10.63 -0.06 -10.16
C PHE A 222 -9.71 1.03 -10.74
N GLY A 223 -10.04 2.31 -10.56
CA GLY A 223 -9.21 3.40 -11.06
C GLY A 223 -7.90 3.53 -10.29
N THR A 224 -6.94 4.22 -10.89
CA THR A 224 -5.63 4.50 -10.26
C THR A 224 -5.62 5.78 -9.42
N GLN A 225 -6.68 6.60 -9.49
CA GLN A 225 -6.77 7.81 -8.69
C GLN A 225 -6.92 7.46 -7.20
N ARG A 226 -6.16 8.16 -6.37
CA ARG A 226 -6.13 8.07 -4.90
C ARG A 226 -6.24 9.48 -4.34
N ASN A 227 -7.00 9.66 -3.26
CA ASN A 227 -7.19 10.97 -2.63
C ASN A 227 -7.11 10.88 -1.10
N ALA A 228 -6.48 11.87 -0.49
CA ALA A 228 -6.58 12.10 0.95
C ALA A 228 -7.00 13.54 1.26
N PHE A 229 -7.99 13.68 2.15
CA PHE A 229 -8.50 14.96 2.61
C PHE A 229 -8.21 15.14 4.09
N LEU A 230 -7.35 16.09 4.42
CA LEU A 230 -6.83 16.29 5.77
C LEU A 230 -7.39 17.59 6.32
N PHE A 231 -8.03 17.56 7.47
CA PHE A 231 -8.64 18.72 8.11
C PHE A 231 -7.80 19.13 9.32
N LYS A 232 -7.22 20.34 9.29
CA LYS A 232 -6.53 20.90 10.46
C LYS A 232 -7.49 21.07 11.64
N PRO A 233 -6.97 21.16 12.89
CA PRO A 233 -7.80 21.49 14.04
C PRO A 233 -8.68 22.72 13.81
N GLY A 234 -9.99 22.58 14.02
CA GLY A 234 -10.98 23.60 13.68
C GLY A 234 -12.39 23.05 13.50
N THR A 235 -13.28 23.90 13.00
CA THR A 235 -14.68 23.56 12.74
C THR A 235 -15.02 23.86 11.28
N TYR A 236 -15.66 22.91 10.62
CA TYR A 236 -15.98 22.94 9.19
C TYR A 236 -17.46 22.65 8.98
N ASN A 237 -18.14 23.43 8.13
CA ASN A 237 -19.55 23.21 7.80
C ASN A 237 -19.66 22.65 6.38
N VAL A 238 -19.40 21.34 6.23
CA VAL A 238 -19.29 20.64 4.94
C VAL A 238 -19.87 19.23 5.04
N ASN A 239 -20.24 18.63 3.91
CA ASN A 239 -20.57 17.21 3.79
C ASN A 239 -19.55 16.53 2.87
N ALA A 240 -18.69 15.69 3.43
CA ALA A 240 -17.70 14.92 2.68
C ALA A 240 -18.30 13.56 2.27
N ASN A 241 -18.85 13.48 1.05
CA ASN A 241 -19.20 12.17 0.49
C ASN A 241 -17.92 11.44 0.08
N VAL A 242 -17.75 10.20 0.54
CA VAL A 242 -16.53 9.41 0.37
C VAL A 242 -16.75 8.33 -0.70
N GLY A 243 -16.03 8.46 -1.81
CA GLY A 243 -16.03 7.49 -2.91
C GLY A 243 -14.96 6.42 -2.74
N PHE A 244 -14.70 5.65 -3.80
CA PHE A 244 -13.58 4.71 -3.81
C PHE A 244 -12.23 5.41 -3.63
N ASN A 245 -11.26 4.69 -3.08
CA ASN A 245 -9.87 5.09 -2.94
C ASN A 245 -9.69 6.50 -2.35
N THR A 246 -10.46 6.80 -1.30
CA THR A 246 -10.50 8.11 -0.65
C THR A 246 -10.44 7.94 0.86
N GLN A 247 -9.54 8.67 1.52
CA GLN A 247 -9.41 8.73 2.97
C GLN A 247 -9.69 10.16 3.46
N VAL A 248 -10.47 10.29 4.53
CA VAL A 248 -10.77 11.58 5.17
C VAL A 248 -10.22 11.57 6.60
N MET A 249 -9.36 12.52 6.94
CA MET A 249 -8.66 12.53 8.23
C MET A 249 -8.77 13.88 8.93
N GLY A 250 -8.92 13.86 10.25
CA GLY A 250 -8.61 15.00 11.09
C GLY A 250 -7.14 15.00 11.55
N LEU A 251 -6.50 16.16 11.53
CA LEU A 251 -5.12 16.37 11.99
C LEU A 251 -5.04 16.84 13.45
N GLY A 252 -6.07 16.55 14.25
CA GLY A 252 -6.02 16.73 15.70
C GLY A 252 -5.16 15.67 16.37
N GLN A 253 -4.64 15.94 17.57
CA GLN A 253 -4.18 14.84 18.42
C GLN A 253 -5.36 13.98 18.89
N ASN A 254 -6.55 14.57 19.03
CA ASN A 254 -7.79 13.89 19.39
C ASN A 254 -8.92 14.27 18.41
N PRO A 255 -9.97 13.45 18.30
CA PRO A 255 -11.07 13.67 17.35
C PRO A 255 -11.86 14.96 17.58
N ASP A 256 -11.98 15.41 18.83
CA ASP A 256 -12.73 16.62 19.21
C ASP A 256 -12.06 17.93 18.75
N GLN A 257 -10.81 17.86 18.29
CA GLN A 257 -10.08 19.01 17.77
C GLN A 257 -10.45 19.32 16.31
N VAL A 258 -11.06 18.39 15.59
CA VAL A 258 -11.53 18.57 14.20
C VAL A 258 -13.01 18.26 14.14
N GLN A 259 -13.84 19.29 14.07
CA GLN A 259 -15.30 19.14 14.00
C GLN A 259 -15.82 19.36 12.58
N ILE A 260 -16.48 18.36 12.03
CA ILE A 260 -17.32 18.47 10.83
C ILE A 260 -18.78 18.64 11.27
N ASN A 261 -19.40 19.76 10.92
CA ASN A 261 -20.83 20.01 11.05
C ASN A 261 -21.48 19.75 9.68
N GLY A 262 -22.17 18.62 9.55
CA GLY A 262 -22.45 17.96 8.28
C GLY A 262 -22.11 16.49 8.41
N GLY A 263 -21.69 15.82 7.34
CA GLY A 263 -21.37 14.39 7.37
C GLY A 263 -20.04 14.02 6.72
N VAL A 264 -19.55 12.83 7.05
CA VAL A 264 -18.47 12.14 6.32
C VAL A 264 -19.04 10.79 5.86
N THR A 265 -19.69 10.82 4.69
CA THR A 265 -20.76 9.90 4.35
C THR A 265 -20.35 8.96 3.23
N SER A 266 -20.65 7.66 3.40
CA SER A 266 -20.63 6.67 2.32
C SER A 266 -22.04 6.12 2.12
N ASP A 267 -22.54 6.14 0.89
CA ASP A 267 -23.84 5.56 0.51
C ASP A 267 -23.69 4.82 -0.84
N ALA A 268 -24.71 4.09 -1.27
CA ALA A 268 -24.65 3.20 -2.43
C ALA A 268 -25.48 3.70 -3.63
N GLN A 269 -25.78 5.00 -3.71
CA GLN A 269 -26.60 5.57 -4.78
C GLN A 269 -26.03 5.31 -6.18
N TRP A 270 -24.70 5.31 -6.32
CA TRP A 270 -24.00 5.04 -7.57
C TRP A 270 -24.31 3.64 -8.14
N ASN A 271 -24.66 2.68 -7.27
CA ASN A 271 -24.98 1.30 -7.61
C ASN A 271 -26.43 0.93 -7.27
N GLY A 272 -27.35 1.90 -7.39
CA GLY A 272 -28.79 1.66 -7.21
C GLY A 272 -29.20 1.24 -5.81
N GLY A 273 -28.42 1.58 -4.78
CA GLY A 273 -28.64 1.19 -3.39
C GLY A 273 -27.96 -0.10 -2.96
N ASN A 274 -27.22 -0.78 -3.86
CA ASN A 274 -26.43 -1.95 -3.48
C ASN A 274 -25.03 -1.56 -2.96
N GLY A 275 -24.82 -1.69 -1.66
CA GLY A 275 -23.58 -1.36 -0.96
C GLY A 275 -22.54 -2.46 -0.94
N THR A 276 -22.78 -3.65 -1.53
CA THR A 276 -21.85 -4.80 -1.48
C THR A 276 -20.48 -4.54 -2.11
N THR A 277 -20.32 -3.43 -2.86
CA THR A 277 -19.05 -3.05 -3.48
C THR A 277 -18.52 -1.69 -3.00
N ASN A 278 -19.05 -1.13 -1.91
CA ASN A 278 -18.53 0.11 -1.33
C ASN A 278 -17.22 -0.12 -0.56
N PHE A 279 -16.14 -0.40 -1.32
CA PHE A 279 -14.82 -0.73 -0.81
C PHE A 279 -13.87 0.48 -0.74
N TRP A 280 -12.67 0.23 -0.19
CA TRP A 280 -11.44 1.05 -0.27
C TRP A 280 -11.67 2.51 0.11
N ARG A 281 -12.13 2.75 1.33
CA ARG A 281 -12.43 4.10 1.82
C ARG A 281 -12.39 4.17 3.33
N GLU A 282 -11.91 5.29 3.85
CA GLU A 282 -11.57 5.37 5.26
C GLU A 282 -11.89 6.75 5.82
N VAL A 283 -12.24 6.79 7.11
CA VAL A 283 -12.39 8.02 7.88
C VAL A 283 -11.70 7.87 9.22
N GLU A 284 -10.90 8.87 9.60
CA GLU A 284 -10.10 8.80 10.82
C GLU A 284 -10.01 10.13 11.60
N ASN A 285 -10.04 10.03 12.93
CA ASN A 285 -9.59 11.05 13.88
C ASN A 285 -10.28 12.42 13.76
N LEU A 286 -11.61 12.42 13.69
CA LEU A 286 -12.43 13.63 13.62
C LEU A 286 -13.79 13.45 14.32
N SER A 287 -14.46 14.55 14.60
CA SER A 287 -15.82 14.58 15.12
C SER A 287 -16.82 14.93 14.03
N ILE A 288 -17.98 14.29 14.06
CA ILE A 288 -19.06 14.49 13.09
C ILE A 288 -20.33 14.88 13.86
N THR A 289 -20.89 16.04 13.51
CA THR A 289 -22.24 16.44 13.93
C THR A 289 -23.16 16.36 12.71
N PRO A 290 -23.80 15.20 12.46
CA PRO A 290 -24.67 15.01 11.30
C PRO A 290 -25.83 16.00 11.30
N SER A 291 -26.03 16.69 10.19
CA SER A 291 -27.10 17.70 10.07
C SER A 291 -28.51 17.11 10.23
N SER A 292 -28.68 15.83 9.92
CA SER A 292 -29.92 15.06 10.10
C SER A 292 -30.06 14.45 11.50
N GLY A 293 -29.01 14.47 12.32
CA GLY A 293 -28.86 13.65 13.52
C GLY A 293 -28.35 12.22 13.28
N THR A 294 -28.15 11.82 12.02
CA THR A 294 -27.66 10.48 11.65
C THR A 294 -26.57 10.55 10.59
N GLU A 295 -25.40 10.01 10.88
CA GLU A 295 -24.34 9.76 9.90
C GLU A 295 -24.59 8.44 9.16
N THR A 296 -24.25 8.36 7.88
CA THR A 296 -24.38 7.12 7.10
C THR A 296 -23.01 6.66 6.63
N TRP A 297 -22.57 5.50 7.12
CA TRP A 297 -21.35 4.83 6.71
C TRP A 297 -21.68 3.47 6.08
N ALA A 298 -22.39 3.50 4.95
CA ALA A 298 -22.80 2.32 4.23
C ALA A 298 -21.66 1.76 3.38
N VAL A 299 -20.86 0.88 3.98
CA VAL A 299 -19.65 0.30 3.38
C VAL A 299 -19.70 -1.22 3.31
N SER A 300 -18.79 -1.81 2.54
CA SER A 300 -18.44 -3.23 2.62
C SER A 300 -17.00 -3.39 3.13
N GLN A 301 -16.27 -4.43 2.74
CA GLN A 301 -14.89 -4.67 3.19
C GLN A 301 -13.88 -3.62 2.68
N GLY A 302 -12.69 -3.60 3.28
CA GLY A 302 -11.63 -2.63 2.93
C GLY A 302 -12.00 -1.19 3.25
N ALA A 303 -12.84 -0.99 4.28
CA ALA A 303 -13.30 0.32 4.70
C ALA A 303 -13.39 0.41 6.21
N SER A 304 -12.73 1.42 6.78
CA SER A 304 -12.64 1.61 8.23
C SER A 304 -13.20 2.97 8.67
N MET A 305 -13.76 2.97 9.88
CA MET A 305 -14.02 4.18 10.66
C MET A 305 -13.23 4.05 11.97
N ARG A 306 -12.20 4.87 12.14
CA ARG A 306 -11.29 4.82 13.31
C ARG A 306 -11.24 6.15 14.03
N ARG A 307 -11.22 6.16 15.37
CA ARG A 307 -11.10 7.41 16.14
C ARG A 307 -12.12 8.47 15.72
N VAL A 308 -13.36 8.09 15.45
CA VAL A 308 -14.41 9.05 15.05
C VAL A 308 -15.37 9.30 16.21
N ASP A 309 -15.73 10.56 16.42
CA ASP A 309 -16.73 10.97 17.39
C ASP A 309 -18.02 11.42 16.71
N VAL A 310 -18.99 10.52 16.58
CA VAL A 310 -20.29 10.80 15.98
C VAL A 310 -21.24 11.35 17.04
N HIS A 311 -21.56 12.64 16.95
CA HIS A 311 -22.53 13.35 17.80
C HIS A 311 -23.96 13.13 17.28
N GLY A 312 -24.35 11.87 17.20
CA GLY A 312 -25.67 11.45 16.78
C GLY A 312 -25.75 9.93 16.63
N GLU A 313 -26.63 9.51 15.74
CA GLU A 313 -26.81 8.13 15.31
C GLU A 313 -25.83 7.77 14.18
N LEU A 314 -25.55 6.47 14.00
CA LEU A 314 -24.74 5.96 12.88
C LEU A 314 -25.51 4.86 12.14
N LYS A 315 -25.77 5.03 10.85
CA LYS A 315 -26.39 4.02 9.97
C LYS A 315 -25.31 3.33 9.15
N LEU A 316 -25.30 1.99 9.14
CA LEU A 316 -24.28 1.20 8.48
C LEU A 316 -24.73 0.60 7.15
N ASP A 317 -26.01 0.70 6.81
CA ASP A 317 -26.55 0.20 5.55
C ASP A 317 -27.02 1.34 4.62
N PRO A 318 -27.07 1.10 3.29
CA PRO A 318 -27.42 2.12 2.32
C PRO A 318 -28.79 2.76 2.56
N SER A 319 -28.98 3.95 2.01
CA SER A 319 -30.32 4.55 1.93
C SER A 319 -31.26 3.63 1.14
N GLY A 320 -32.36 3.20 1.77
CA GLY A 320 -33.31 2.25 1.16
C GLY A 320 -33.05 0.78 1.47
N ASP A 321 -32.15 0.49 2.41
CA ASP A 321 -31.94 -0.82 3.04
C ASP A 321 -31.50 -1.93 2.06
N GLY A 322 -30.73 -1.55 1.04
CA GLY A 322 -30.09 -2.47 0.09
C GLY A 322 -28.94 -3.26 0.72
N TRP A 323 -28.40 -4.27 0.03
CA TRP A 323 -27.38 -5.16 0.59
C TRP A 323 -26.08 -4.44 0.97
N SER A 324 -25.42 -4.89 2.03
CA SER A 324 -24.11 -4.41 2.47
C SER A 324 -23.35 -5.52 3.22
N SER A 325 -22.03 -5.54 3.09
CA SER A 325 -21.14 -6.60 3.61
C SER A 325 -19.92 -5.99 4.32
N GLY A 326 -20.18 -4.99 5.15
CA GLY A 326 -19.18 -4.34 5.99
C GLY A 326 -18.79 -5.23 7.17
N GLY A 327 -17.99 -4.75 8.09
CA GLY A 327 -17.28 -3.48 8.11
C GLY A 327 -16.62 -3.31 9.47
N PHE A 328 -15.79 -2.28 9.61
CA PHE A 328 -14.93 -2.14 10.77
C PHE A 328 -15.09 -0.76 11.42
N LEU A 329 -15.45 -0.77 12.70
CA LEU A 329 -15.48 0.40 13.58
C LEU A 329 -14.49 0.16 14.72
N SER A 330 -13.60 1.09 14.98
CA SER A 330 -12.73 0.99 16.16
C SER A 330 -12.38 2.32 16.79
N ASP A 331 -12.05 2.24 18.08
CA ASP A 331 -11.60 3.36 18.90
C ASP A 331 -12.50 4.60 18.76
N SER A 332 -13.80 4.39 18.55
CA SER A 332 -14.73 5.44 18.16
C SER A 332 -15.81 5.66 19.20
N ARG A 333 -16.47 6.82 19.14
CA ARG A 333 -17.64 7.11 19.96
C ARG A 333 -18.84 7.42 19.07
N VAL A 334 -19.96 6.75 19.32
CA VAL A 334 -21.26 7.09 18.73
C VAL A 334 -22.20 7.42 19.88
N SER A 335 -22.58 8.70 20.01
CA SER A 335 -23.40 9.13 21.15
C SER A 335 -24.82 8.53 21.16
N GLY A 336 -25.32 8.16 19.98
CA GLY A 336 -26.62 7.53 19.77
C GLY A 336 -26.55 6.02 19.54
N GLN A 337 -27.56 5.49 18.87
CA GLN A 337 -27.65 4.12 18.38
C GLN A 337 -26.87 3.95 17.08
N VAL A 338 -26.21 2.80 16.97
CA VAL A 338 -25.70 2.29 15.69
C VAL A 338 -26.78 1.39 15.06
N PHE A 339 -27.21 1.77 13.87
CA PHE A 339 -28.16 1.06 13.03
C PHE A 339 -27.41 0.14 12.06
N SER A 340 -27.31 -1.15 12.40
CA SER A 340 -26.72 -2.17 11.52
C SER A 340 -27.53 -2.35 10.22
N GLY A 341 -28.86 -2.32 10.34
CA GLY A 341 -29.76 -2.39 9.19
C GLY A 341 -29.58 -3.71 8.42
N SER A 342 -29.34 -3.63 7.11
CA SER A 342 -29.12 -4.80 6.25
C SER A 342 -27.69 -5.38 6.30
N GLN A 343 -26.77 -4.79 7.09
CA GLN A 343 -25.39 -5.26 7.16
C GLN A 343 -25.29 -6.72 7.57
N GLN A 344 -24.75 -7.54 6.68
CA GLN A 344 -24.61 -8.99 6.88
C GLN A 344 -23.85 -9.32 8.16
N GLN A 345 -22.69 -8.68 8.33
CA GLN A 345 -21.82 -8.81 9.48
C GLN A 345 -21.20 -7.46 9.85
N TRP A 346 -20.58 -7.36 11.03
CA TRP A 346 -19.82 -6.18 11.43
C TRP A 346 -18.86 -6.50 12.57
N MET A 347 -17.73 -5.78 12.63
CA MET A 347 -16.82 -5.78 13.78
C MET A 347 -16.72 -4.38 14.39
N SER A 348 -16.97 -4.30 15.69
CA SER A 348 -16.73 -3.11 16.52
C SER A 348 -15.71 -3.43 17.62
N ARG A 349 -14.63 -2.66 17.72
CA ARG A 349 -13.55 -2.86 18.71
C ARG A 349 -13.26 -1.59 19.48
N ASN A 350 -13.29 -1.68 20.81
CA ASN A 350 -12.97 -0.55 21.67
C ASN A 350 -13.79 0.73 21.39
N ASP A 351 -15.03 0.56 20.99
CA ASP A 351 -15.93 1.69 20.78
C ASP A 351 -16.67 2.05 22.07
N THR A 352 -17.21 3.26 22.11
CA THR A 352 -18.25 3.67 23.06
C THR A 352 -19.50 4.06 22.29
N ILE A 353 -20.52 3.22 22.34
CA ILE A 353 -21.78 3.42 21.61
C ILE A 353 -22.94 3.60 22.58
N GLY A 354 -23.97 4.34 22.20
CA GLY A 354 -25.19 4.46 22.99
C GLY A 354 -25.97 3.15 23.03
N SER A 355 -26.18 2.52 21.87
CA SER A 355 -26.78 1.19 21.73
C SER A 355 -26.58 0.62 20.32
N TRP A 356 -27.01 -0.63 20.10
CA TRP A 356 -26.98 -1.30 18.80
C TRP A 356 -28.38 -1.78 18.40
N SER A 357 -28.75 -1.67 17.13
CA SER A 357 -30.14 -1.90 16.67
C SER A 357 -30.52 -3.37 16.44
N ASN A 358 -29.75 -4.10 15.64
CA ASN A 358 -30.10 -5.44 15.14
C ASN A 358 -28.84 -6.20 14.69
N GLY A 359 -28.97 -7.52 14.47
CA GLY A 359 -27.94 -8.33 13.83
C GLY A 359 -28.53 -9.19 12.72
N VAL A 360 -27.83 -9.27 11.59
CA VAL A 360 -28.21 -10.12 10.45
C VAL A 360 -27.57 -11.50 10.62
N TRP A 361 -26.27 -11.64 10.33
CA TRP A 361 -25.58 -12.94 10.41
C TRP A 361 -24.52 -13.01 11.51
N ASN A 362 -23.68 -11.99 11.65
CA ASN A 362 -22.56 -12.01 12.59
C ASN A 362 -22.12 -10.60 13.03
N GLN A 363 -22.63 -10.08 14.14
CA GLN A 363 -22.18 -8.80 14.69
C GLN A 363 -21.29 -9.05 15.90
N VAL A 364 -20.02 -8.65 15.79
CA VAL A 364 -18.98 -8.95 16.78
C VAL A 364 -18.55 -7.68 17.48
N PHE A 365 -18.52 -7.72 18.81
CA PHE A 365 -18.13 -6.62 19.68
C PHE A 365 -17.00 -7.06 20.59
N VAL A 366 -15.89 -6.33 20.60
CA VAL A 366 -14.76 -6.62 21.48
C VAL A 366 -14.33 -5.36 22.21
N GLY A 367 -14.43 -5.35 23.54
CA GLY A 367 -14.10 -4.17 24.32
C GLY A 367 -15.06 -2.99 24.10
N VAL A 368 -16.26 -3.20 23.57
CA VAL A 368 -17.20 -2.11 23.25
C VAL A 368 -18.05 -1.74 24.46
N ASN A 369 -17.95 -0.49 24.90
CA ASN A 369 -18.86 0.07 25.90
C ASN A 369 -20.22 0.35 25.24
N GLY A 370 -21.30 -0.20 25.79
CA GLY A 370 -22.65 -0.07 25.24
C GLY A 370 -23.04 -1.15 24.22
N ALA A 371 -22.17 -2.13 23.97
CA ALA A 371 -22.52 -3.30 23.16
C ALA A 371 -23.66 -4.12 23.79
N PRO A 372 -24.49 -4.79 22.96
CA PRO A 372 -25.45 -5.76 23.45
C PRO A 372 -24.73 -6.94 24.13
N ALA A 373 -25.40 -7.58 25.08
CA ALA A 373 -24.87 -8.79 25.71
C ALA A 373 -24.76 -9.94 24.68
N GLN A 374 -23.80 -10.84 24.88
CA GLN A 374 -23.66 -12.09 24.12
C GLN A 374 -25.01 -12.80 24.00
N SER A 375 -25.44 -13.08 22.76
CA SER A 375 -26.75 -13.69 22.51
C SER A 375 -26.81 -14.62 21.30
N PHE A 376 -25.69 -14.87 20.63
CA PHE A 376 -25.65 -15.77 19.48
C PHE A 376 -26.25 -17.15 19.84
N PRO A 377 -27.12 -17.73 18.99
CA PRO A 377 -27.38 -17.36 17.60
C PRO A 377 -28.54 -16.36 17.41
N ASN A 378 -29.25 -15.95 18.45
CA ASN A 378 -30.42 -15.08 18.28
C ASN A 378 -30.63 -14.09 19.44
N PRO A 379 -30.40 -12.78 19.23
CA PRO A 379 -29.78 -12.18 18.03
C PRO A 379 -28.33 -12.66 17.80
N THR A 380 -27.82 -12.49 16.58
CA THR A 380 -26.48 -12.94 16.14
C THR A 380 -25.34 -12.06 16.68
N TYR A 381 -25.31 -11.86 18.00
CA TYR A 381 -24.31 -11.03 18.69
C TYR A 381 -23.27 -11.88 19.41
N THR A 382 -22.01 -11.66 19.02
CA THR A 382 -20.82 -12.16 19.69
C THR A 382 -20.18 -11.01 20.47
N THR A 383 -20.16 -11.07 21.79
CA THR A 383 -19.70 -9.96 22.65
C THR A 383 -18.61 -10.44 23.61
N VAL A 384 -17.40 -9.91 23.41
CA VAL A 384 -16.25 -10.10 24.28
C VAL A 384 -16.00 -8.81 25.06
N GLY A 385 -16.02 -8.90 26.40
CA GLY A 385 -16.07 -7.70 27.24
C GLY A 385 -14.83 -6.79 27.17
N GLN A 386 -13.67 -7.34 26.84
CA GLN A 386 -12.41 -6.58 26.75
C GLN A 386 -11.60 -7.02 25.54
N THR A 387 -10.89 -6.10 24.92
CA THR A 387 -9.87 -6.37 23.91
C THR A 387 -8.60 -6.85 24.61
N PRO A 388 -8.17 -8.12 24.46
CA PRO A 388 -7.11 -8.65 25.32
C PRO A 388 -5.74 -8.02 25.09
N VAL A 389 -5.42 -7.69 23.84
CA VAL A 389 -4.18 -7.01 23.44
C VAL A 389 -4.44 -6.23 22.17
N GLU A 390 -3.94 -5.01 22.09
CA GLU A 390 -4.08 -4.17 20.90
C GLU A 390 -2.97 -3.13 20.84
N LYS A 391 -2.73 -2.65 19.64
CA LYS A 391 -2.05 -1.40 19.34
C LYS A 391 -3.01 -0.68 18.40
N GLU A 392 -3.40 0.55 18.72
CA GLU A 392 -4.22 1.31 17.79
C GLU A 392 -3.31 1.88 16.69
N LYS A 393 -3.81 1.91 15.46
CA LYS A 393 -3.12 2.39 14.27
C LYS A 393 -2.44 3.75 14.49
N PRO A 394 -1.18 3.93 14.04
CA PRO A 394 -0.55 5.23 13.97
C PRO A 394 -1.36 6.23 13.10
N TYR A 395 -1.37 7.49 13.50
CA TYR A 395 -2.10 8.53 12.77
C TYR A 395 -1.36 9.86 12.71
N LEU A 396 -1.55 10.57 11.59
CA LEU A 396 -0.95 11.88 11.34
C LEU A 396 -1.70 12.98 12.10
N TYR A 397 -0.98 13.89 12.75
CA TYR A 397 -1.56 15.10 13.33
C TYR A 397 -0.62 16.30 13.19
N ILE A 398 -1.15 17.51 13.45
CA ILE A 398 -0.38 18.76 13.41
C ILE A 398 -0.38 19.42 14.79
N ASP A 399 0.80 19.89 15.23
CA ASP A 399 0.92 20.63 16.49
C ASP A 399 0.58 22.13 16.33
N SER A 400 0.56 22.85 17.44
CA SER A 400 0.26 24.29 17.47
C SER A 400 1.32 25.18 16.81
N SER A 401 2.51 24.64 16.52
CA SER A 401 3.58 25.32 15.77
C SER A 401 3.48 25.06 14.26
N GLY A 402 2.56 24.20 13.83
CA GLY A 402 2.37 23.83 12.43
C GLY A 402 3.25 22.67 11.97
N ASN A 403 3.93 21.98 12.89
CA ASN A 403 4.73 20.80 12.56
C ASN A 403 3.83 19.56 12.55
N TYR A 404 4.06 18.69 11.57
CA TYR A 404 3.42 17.39 11.46
C TYR A 404 4.16 16.37 12.32
N HIS A 405 3.37 15.42 12.83
CA HIS A 405 3.83 14.31 13.64
C HIS A 405 2.99 13.08 13.31
N VAL A 406 3.56 11.90 13.49
CA VAL A 406 2.81 10.65 13.56
C VAL A 406 2.68 10.28 15.03
N PHE A 407 1.46 10.21 15.53
CA PHE A 407 1.22 9.68 16.87
C PHE A 407 1.16 8.16 16.80
N VAL A 408 1.94 7.50 17.64
CA VAL A 408 2.03 6.03 17.75
C VAL A 408 1.43 5.62 19.10
N PRO A 409 0.18 5.11 19.11
CA PRO A 409 -0.44 4.59 20.31
C PRO A 409 0.37 3.47 20.97
N SER A 410 0.42 3.47 22.30
CA SER A 410 1.12 2.43 23.07
C SER A 410 0.32 1.13 23.07
N LEU A 411 1.01 -0.01 23.03
CA LEU A 411 0.42 -1.34 23.30
C LEU A 411 -0.44 -1.31 24.56
N GLN A 412 -1.70 -1.74 24.43
CA GLN A 412 -2.64 -1.87 25.54
C GLN A 412 -3.08 -3.32 25.72
N GLN A 413 -3.61 -3.63 26.91
CA GLN A 413 -4.16 -4.93 27.23
C GLN A 413 -5.44 -4.80 28.03
N ASN A 414 -6.39 -5.69 27.78
CA ASN A 414 -7.68 -5.78 28.47
C ASN A 414 -8.43 -4.44 28.47
N THR A 415 -8.47 -3.79 27.31
CA THR A 415 -9.10 -2.47 27.12
C THR A 415 -10.58 -2.59 26.78
N SER A 416 -11.30 -1.50 27.06
CA SER A 416 -12.68 -1.30 26.66
C SER A 416 -12.96 0.19 26.45
N GLY A 417 -13.69 0.51 25.39
CA GLY A 417 -14.03 1.87 25.00
C GLY A 417 -12.89 2.63 24.35
N ALA A 418 -13.24 3.76 23.74
CA ALA A 418 -12.31 4.54 22.95
C ALA A 418 -11.24 5.18 23.84
N THR A 419 -10.00 5.07 23.41
CA THR A 419 -8.77 5.41 24.11
C THR A 419 -8.66 6.90 24.44
N TRP A 420 -9.34 7.76 23.68
CA TRP A 420 -9.27 9.22 23.77
C TRP A 420 -10.42 9.86 24.56
N VAL A 421 -11.45 9.09 24.93
CA VAL A 421 -12.66 9.64 25.60
C VAL A 421 -12.38 10.16 27.01
N ASN A 422 -11.39 9.58 27.71
CA ASN A 422 -11.06 9.92 29.11
C ASN A 422 -9.72 10.65 29.25
N GLY A 423 -9.29 11.33 28.19
CA GLY A 423 -7.98 11.99 28.09
C GLY A 423 -7.22 11.49 26.87
N ASN A 424 -6.04 12.04 26.63
CA ASN A 424 -5.23 11.64 25.47
C ASN A 424 -4.92 10.14 25.51
N THR A 425 -5.03 9.50 24.35
CA THR A 425 -4.50 8.15 24.12
C THR A 425 -3.04 8.08 24.57
N ALA A 426 -2.67 7.00 25.26
CA ALA A 426 -1.27 6.78 25.62
C ALA A 426 -0.45 6.44 24.36
N GLY A 427 0.71 7.06 24.19
CA GLY A 427 1.52 6.91 22.99
C GLY A 427 2.65 7.92 22.92
N THR A 428 3.37 7.88 21.81
CA THR A 428 4.50 8.78 21.53
C THR A 428 4.26 9.50 20.21
N SER A 429 4.68 10.75 20.12
CA SER A 429 4.67 11.50 18.86
C SER A 429 6.05 11.42 18.21
N LEU A 430 6.09 10.88 16.99
CA LEU A 430 7.28 10.89 16.15
C LEU A 430 7.22 12.14 15.24
N PRO A 431 8.29 12.95 15.18
CA PRO A 431 8.33 14.09 14.29
C PRO A 431 8.37 13.65 12.83
N MET A 432 7.75 14.42 11.94
CA MET A 432 7.68 14.04 10.53
C MET A 432 9.05 14.06 9.81
N HIS A 433 10.07 14.69 10.40
CA HIS A 433 11.44 14.54 9.92
C HIS A 433 12.07 13.16 10.14
N ASP A 434 11.44 12.25 10.90
CA ASP A 434 11.88 10.84 11.00
C ASP A 434 11.29 9.98 9.87
N PHE A 435 10.41 10.54 9.04
CA PHE A 435 9.72 9.84 7.96
C PHE A 435 10.22 10.29 6.59
N TYR A 436 10.52 9.31 5.74
CA TYR A 436 10.61 9.52 4.31
C TYR A 436 9.21 9.57 3.67
N VAL A 437 8.83 10.76 3.18
CA VAL A 437 7.55 10.97 2.49
C VAL A 437 7.67 10.53 1.04
N THR A 438 7.18 9.33 0.75
CA THR A 438 7.23 8.74 -0.58
C THR A 438 6.22 9.41 -1.51
N GLN A 439 6.65 9.76 -2.72
CA GLN A 439 5.85 10.41 -3.77
C GLN A 439 5.76 9.55 -5.04
N PRO A 440 4.69 9.69 -5.85
CA PRO A 440 4.61 9.04 -7.15
C PRO A 440 5.87 9.30 -8.00
N GLY A 441 6.54 8.22 -8.42
CA GLY A 441 7.83 8.27 -9.12
C GLY A 441 9.01 7.74 -8.28
N ASP A 442 8.86 7.65 -6.95
CA ASP A 442 9.84 6.99 -6.10
C ASP A 442 9.95 5.51 -6.41
N THR A 443 11.16 4.98 -6.28
CA THR A 443 11.47 3.58 -6.55
C THR A 443 11.55 2.79 -5.25
N ALA A 444 11.34 1.48 -5.32
CA ALA A 444 11.61 0.57 -4.21
C ALA A 444 13.07 0.65 -3.71
N ALA A 445 14.04 1.09 -4.55
CA ALA A 445 15.42 1.33 -4.11
C ALA A 445 15.51 2.55 -3.19
N THR A 446 14.81 3.63 -3.52
CA THR A 446 14.75 4.84 -2.71
C THR A 446 14.08 4.55 -1.37
N MET A 447 12.93 3.87 -1.39
CA MET A 447 12.21 3.46 -0.16
C MET A 447 13.11 2.57 0.73
N ASN A 448 13.78 1.57 0.15
CA ASN A 448 14.71 0.72 0.92
C ASN A 448 15.93 1.48 1.44
N ALA A 449 16.44 2.49 0.72
CA ALA A 449 17.54 3.31 1.21
C ALA A 449 17.12 4.12 2.46
N ALA A 450 15.88 4.63 2.49
CA ALA A 450 15.31 5.30 3.66
C ALA A 450 15.14 4.33 4.83
N LEU A 451 14.50 3.18 4.59
CA LEU A 451 14.35 2.15 5.61
C LEU A 451 15.71 1.69 6.17
N ALA A 452 16.71 1.50 5.31
CA ALA A 452 18.05 1.11 5.74
C ALA A 452 18.76 2.21 6.55
N ALA A 453 18.48 3.49 6.26
CA ALA A 453 19.01 4.63 7.01
C ALA A 453 18.37 4.78 8.41
N GLY A 454 17.24 4.10 8.65
CA GLY A 454 16.49 4.15 9.90
C GLY A 454 15.28 5.09 9.85
N ASP A 455 14.95 5.65 8.68
CA ASP A 455 13.73 6.44 8.50
C ASP A 455 12.51 5.50 8.47
N ASP A 456 11.38 6.01 8.93
CA ASP A 456 10.06 5.44 8.67
C ASP A 456 9.59 5.82 7.26
N LEU A 457 8.54 5.16 6.74
CA LEU A 457 7.91 5.52 5.47
C LEU A 457 6.49 6.03 5.67
N LEU A 458 6.19 7.19 5.09
CA LEU A 458 4.83 7.64 4.82
C LEU A 458 4.61 7.63 3.30
N ILE A 459 3.77 6.71 2.82
CA ILE A 459 3.48 6.53 1.40
C ILE A 459 2.24 7.32 1.02
N THR A 460 2.44 8.42 0.29
CA THR A 460 1.35 9.32 -0.09
C THR A 460 0.42 8.70 -1.14
N PRO A 461 -0.82 9.20 -1.31
CA PRO A 461 -1.81 8.57 -2.16
C PRO A 461 -1.31 8.42 -3.61
N GLY A 462 -1.23 7.18 -4.08
CA GLY A 462 -0.73 6.85 -5.42
C GLY A 462 -0.69 5.34 -5.65
N VAL A 463 -0.28 4.95 -6.86
CA VAL A 463 -0.03 3.56 -7.24
C VAL A 463 1.46 3.41 -7.55
N TYR A 464 2.13 2.50 -6.86
CA TYR A 464 3.59 2.36 -6.86
C TYR A 464 3.98 0.96 -7.31
N HIS A 465 4.88 0.89 -8.29
CA HIS A 465 5.45 -0.38 -8.76
C HIS A 465 6.71 -0.73 -7.94
N ILE A 466 6.73 -1.94 -7.39
CA ILE A 466 7.74 -2.44 -6.47
C ILE A 466 8.51 -3.56 -7.16
N ASN A 467 9.71 -3.26 -7.63
CA ASN A 467 10.57 -4.22 -8.35
C ASN A 467 11.58 -4.95 -7.46
N GLN A 468 11.62 -4.62 -6.16
CA GLN A 468 12.37 -5.32 -5.13
C GLN A 468 11.65 -5.18 -3.79
N THR A 469 11.72 -6.20 -2.95
CA THR A 469 11.06 -6.23 -1.64
C THR A 469 11.51 -5.08 -0.75
N LEU A 470 10.56 -4.38 -0.14
CA LEU A 470 10.79 -3.41 0.91
C LEU A 470 11.15 -4.15 2.21
N GLN A 471 12.32 -3.84 2.78
CA GLN A 471 12.87 -4.53 3.95
C GLN A 471 12.74 -3.65 5.20
N VAL A 472 11.83 -4.02 6.09
CA VAL A 472 11.64 -3.35 7.38
C VAL A 472 12.46 -4.11 8.42
N THR A 473 13.62 -3.56 8.80
CA THR A 473 14.65 -4.33 9.52
C THR A 473 15.14 -3.67 10.80
N HIS A 474 14.62 -2.50 11.15
CA HIS A 474 14.89 -1.83 12.42
C HIS A 474 13.68 -2.01 13.37
N PRO A 475 13.90 -2.13 14.68
CA PRO A 475 12.81 -2.09 15.66
C PRO A 475 11.99 -0.81 15.55
N ASP A 476 10.70 -0.90 15.88
CA ASP A 476 9.73 0.20 15.87
C ASP A 476 9.48 0.88 14.52
N GLN A 477 10.12 0.41 13.44
CA GLN A 477 10.04 1.04 12.11
C GLN A 477 8.64 0.89 11.50
N ILE A 478 8.12 1.99 10.95
CA ILE A 478 6.76 2.13 10.43
C ILE A 478 6.78 2.26 8.91
N VAL A 479 5.92 1.52 8.23
CA VAL A 479 5.56 1.73 6.83
C VAL A 479 4.06 1.96 6.76
N MET A 480 3.66 3.23 6.70
CA MET A 480 2.26 3.63 6.67
C MET A 480 1.88 4.26 5.33
N GLY A 481 0.72 3.93 4.81
CA GLY A 481 0.13 4.58 3.65
C GLY A 481 -0.77 5.76 4.02
N MET A 482 -1.29 6.40 2.99
CA MET A 482 -2.33 7.42 3.09
C MET A 482 -3.18 7.39 1.83
N GLY A 483 -4.50 7.55 1.97
CA GLY A 483 -5.43 7.62 0.85
C GLY A 483 -5.45 6.33 0.03
N LEU A 484 -5.34 5.16 0.68
CA LEU A 484 -5.30 3.84 0.05
C LEU A 484 -4.12 3.72 -0.93
N ALA A 485 -2.95 4.21 -0.50
CA ALA A 485 -1.70 4.07 -1.25
C ALA A 485 -1.50 2.60 -1.66
N THR A 486 -1.25 2.39 -2.94
CA THR A 486 -1.29 1.05 -3.54
C THR A 486 0.09 0.60 -3.99
N LEU A 487 0.52 -0.59 -3.58
CA LEU A 487 1.79 -1.18 -3.97
C LEU A 487 1.55 -2.39 -4.88
N ILE A 488 2.18 -2.41 -6.05
CA ILE A 488 2.07 -3.48 -7.04
C ILE A 488 3.46 -4.13 -7.23
N PRO A 489 3.64 -5.44 -6.98
CA PRO A 489 4.90 -6.10 -7.23
C PRO A 489 5.14 -6.30 -8.74
N ASP A 490 6.31 -5.89 -9.20
CA ASP A 490 6.84 -6.31 -10.49
C ASP A 490 7.62 -7.61 -10.34
N ASN A 491 7.68 -8.41 -11.41
CA ASN A 491 8.54 -9.60 -11.49
C ASN A 491 8.31 -10.66 -10.39
N GLY A 492 7.14 -10.64 -9.72
CA GLY A 492 6.77 -11.63 -8.71
C GLY A 492 7.54 -11.49 -7.39
N VAL A 493 8.01 -10.29 -7.05
CA VAL A 493 8.65 -10.05 -5.75
C VAL A 493 7.62 -10.06 -4.62
N THR A 494 8.06 -10.38 -3.41
CA THR A 494 7.33 -9.99 -2.19
C THR A 494 7.41 -8.47 -2.06
N VAL A 495 6.30 -7.80 -1.74
CA VAL A 495 6.20 -6.35 -1.67
C VAL A 495 6.87 -5.83 -0.40
N ILE A 496 6.47 -6.35 0.76
CA ILE A 496 7.01 -5.98 2.07
C ILE A 496 7.45 -7.24 2.83
N ASN A 497 8.62 -7.16 3.44
CA ASN A 497 9.13 -8.16 4.37
C ASN A 497 9.63 -7.47 5.64
N THR A 498 9.06 -7.82 6.80
CA THR A 498 9.64 -7.41 8.07
C THR A 498 10.66 -8.44 8.56
N GLY A 499 11.75 -7.96 9.14
CA GLY A 499 12.67 -8.79 9.90
C GLY A 499 12.06 -9.26 11.22
N ASP A 500 12.83 -10.03 11.99
CA ASP A 500 12.44 -10.45 13.34
C ASP A 500 12.77 -9.37 14.38
N VAL A 501 12.11 -8.22 14.24
CA VAL A 501 12.29 -7.04 15.07
C VAL A 501 11.04 -6.76 15.91
N ASP A 502 11.24 -6.13 17.05
CA ASP A 502 10.15 -5.63 17.90
C ASP A 502 9.46 -4.42 17.22
N GLY A 503 8.18 -4.25 17.48
CA GLY A 503 7.46 -2.98 17.25
C GLY A 503 7.19 -2.53 15.83
N ALA A 504 7.67 -3.23 14.79
CA ALA A 504 7.46 -2.83 13.39
C ALA A 504 5.97 -2.79 13.00
N GLN A 505 5.56 -1.77 12.23
CA GLN A 505 4.15 -1.53 11.88
C GLN A 505 3.97 -1.32 10.37
N ILE A 506 2.94 -1.95 9.79
CA ILE A 506 2.56 -1.82 8.39
C ILE A 506 1.09 -1.42 8.31
N ASP A 507 0.80 -0.20 7.86
CA ASP A 507 -0.51 0.42 8.05
C ASP A 507 -1.07 1.09 6.79
N ASP A 508 -2.40 1.15 6.61
CA ASP A 508 -3.10 1.94 5.57
C ASP A 508 -2.64 1.67 4.11
N LEU A 509 -2.42 0.41 3.75
CA LEU A 509 -1.95 0.02 2.42
C LEU A 509 -2.90 -0.90 1.68
N LEU A 510 -3.03 -0.67 0.37
CA LEU A 510 -3.54 -1.67 -0.56
C LEU A 510 -2.35 -2.34 -1.28
N VAL A 511 -2.18 -3.64 -1.13
CA VAL A 511 -1.19 -4.41 -1.88
C VAL A 511 -1.91 -5.18 -2.99
N ASP A 512 -1.60 -4.82 -4.23
CA ASP A 512 -2.33 -5.30 -5.40
C ASP A 512 -1.45 -6.21 -6.27
N GLY A 513 -1.90 -7.44 -6.49
CA GLY A 513 -1.11 -8.48 -7.13
C GLY A 513 -0.71 -8.11 -8.56
N GLY A 514 0.57 -8.30 -8.89
CA GLY A 514 1.09 -8.12 -10.24
C GLY A 514 0.77 -9.32 -11.16
N ALA A 515 0.94 -9.13 -12.47
CA ALA A 515 0.68 -10.19 -13.45
C ALA A 515 1.64 -11.39 -13.32
N THR A 516 2.82 -11.19 -12.74
CA THR A 516 3.76 -12.25 -12.40
C THR A 516 3.47 -12.74 -10.99
N ASN A 517 3.31 -14.05 -10.81
CA ASN A 517 2.99 -14.65 -9.53
C ASN A 517 4.08 -14.39 -8.48
N SER A 518 3.74 -13.67 -7.41
CA SER A 518 4.57 -13.58 -6.21
C SER A 518 4.39 -14.82 -5.34
N ALA A 519 5.46 -15.28 -4.70
CA ALA A 519 5.36 -16.40 -3.73
C ALA A 519 4.52 -15.99 -2.52
N SER A 520 4.84 -14.83 -1.94
CA SER A 520 4.03 -14.12 -0.96
C SER A 520 3.98 -12.64 -1.32
N LEU A 521 2.89 -11.91 -1.02
CA LEU A 521 2.86 -10.45 -1.20
C LEU A 521 3.44 -9.72 0.02
N ILE A 522 3.10 -10.17 1.23
CA ILE A 522 3.58 -9.60 2.49
C ILE A 522 4.09 -10.74 3.38
N THR A 523 5.23 -10.52 4.03
CA THR A 523 5.76 -11.45 5.05
C THR A 523 6.12 -10.68 6.32
N MET A 524 5.59 -11.12 7.45
CA MET A 524 5.88 -10.57 8.77
C MET A 524 6.84 -11.51 9.53
N GLY A 525 8.10 -11.13 9.70
CA GLY A 525 9.14 -11.94 10.33
C GLY A 525 9.65 -13.10 9.49
N SER A 526 10.72 -13.76 9.95
CA SER A 526 11.39 -14.83 9.23
C SER A 526 10.82 -16.21 9.57
N ALA A 527 10.68 -17.06 8.55
CA ALA A 527 10.21 -18.44 8.72
C ALA A 527 11.07 -19.22 9.73
N GLY A 528 10.40 -19.93 10.65
CA GLY A 528 11.04 -20.75 11.68
C GLY A 528 11.63 -19.97 12.87
N ASN A 529 11.51 -18.64 12.89
CA ASN A 529 11.85 -17.87 14.09
C ASN A 529 10.86 -18.18 15.22
N THR A 530 11.35 -18.18 16.45
CA THR A 530 10.59 -18.45 17.68
C THR A 530 10.76 -17.36 18.74
N THR A 531 11.37 -16.23 18.39
CA THR A 531 11.52 -15.05 19.24
C THR A 531 10.14 -14.52 19.61
N SER A 532 9.94 -14.19 20.89
CA SER A 532 8.69 -13.58 21.34
C SER A 532 8.81 -12.07 21.29
N HIS A 533 7.78 -11.43 20.76
CA HIS A 533 7.64 -9.97 20.68
C HIS A 533 6.51 -9.48 21.60
N ALA A 534 6.21 -10.21 22.69
CA ALA A 534 5.00 -9.97 23.50
C ALA A 534 4.95 -8.59 24.18
N SER A 535 6.10 -7.98 24.47
CA SER A 535 6.17 -6.64 25.07
C SER A 535 6.03 -5.51 24.06
N ASP A 536 6.31 -5.80 22.79
CA ASP A 536 6.29 -4.83 21.70
C ASP A 536 6.10 -5.57 20.36
N PRO A 537 4.87 -6.02 20.08
CA PRO A 537 4.59 -6.85 18.94
C PRO A 537 4.64 -6.05 17.65
N GLN A 538 4.92 -6.74 16.54
CA GLN A 538 4.66 -6.18 15.22
C GLN A 538 3.14 -6.01 15.02
N ALA A 539 2.74 -4.97 14.29
CA ALA A 539 1.35 -4.74 13.92
C ALA A 539 1.15 -4.64 12.40
N ILE A 540 -0.04 -5.01 11.93
CA ILE A 540 -0.48 -4.83 10.55
C ILE A 540 -1.95 -4.39 10.56
N GLU A 541 -2.22 -3.14 10.17
CA GLU A 541 -3.50 -2.48 10.44
C GLU A 541 -4.06 -1.77 9.18
N ASP A 542 -5.34 -1.97 8.87
CA ASP A 542 -5.95 -1.40 7.64
C ASP A 542 -5.16 -1.76 6.37
N VAL A 543 -4.61 -2.97 6.33
CA VAL A 543 -3.90 -3.51 5.16
C VAL A 543 -4.80 -4.45 4.38
N TYR A 544 -4.96 -4.11 3.10
CA TYR A 544 -5.80 -4.85 2.19
C TYR A 544 -4.95 -5.47 1.08
N VAL A 545 -5.34 -6.66 0.63
CA VAL A 545 -4.73 -7.31 -0.52
C VAL A 545 -5.78 -7.53 -1.60
N ARG A 546 -5.43 -7.21 -2.84
CA ARG A 546 -6.24 -7.49 -4.02
C ARG A 546 -5.46 -8.37 -5.00
N ILE A 547 -6.11 -9.42 -5.53
CA ILE A 547 -5.52 -10.27 -6.57
C ILE A 547 -6.46 -10.30 -7.78
N GLY A 548 -6.18 -9.43 -8.75
CA GLY A 548 -7.02 -9.22 -9.93
C GLY A 548 -8.10 -8.14 -9.71
N GLY A 549 -8.97 -7.95 -10.70
CA GLY A 549 -10.09 -7.01 -10.64
C GLY A 549 -9.85 -5.73 -11.46
N ASP A 550 -8.68 -5.09 -11.36
CA ASP A 550 -8.28 -4.03 -12.28
C ASP A 550 -7.46 -4.54 -13.48
N GLN A 551 -6.62 -5.54 -13.21
CA GLN A 551 -5.69 -6.22 -14.11
C GLN A 551 -5.61 -7.71 -13.80
N VAL A 552 -4.75 -8.45 -14.50
CA VAL A 552 -4.38 -9.80 -14.07
C VAL A 552 -3.41 -9.68 -12.89
N GLY A 553 -3.81 -10.17 -11.71
CA GLY A 553 -2.96 -10.25 -10.52
C GLY A 553 -2.79 -11.69 -10.07
N LYS A 554 -1.62 -12.07 -9.57
CA LYS A 554 -1.32 -13.43 -9.07
C LYS A 554 -0.42 -13.40 -7.85
N ALA A 555 -0.72 -14.25 -6.89
CA ALA A 555 0.18 -14.56 -5.78
C ALA A 555 -0.12 -15.97 -5.27
N THR A 556 0.88 -16.73 -4.82
CA THR A 556 0.61 -18.01 -4.17
C THR A 556 -0.02 -17.77 -2.80
N ASP A 557 0.66 -16.99 -1.96
CA ASP A 557 0.18 -16.56 -0.65
C ASP A 557 0.02 -15.03 -0.61
N SER A 558 -1.01 -14.49 0.05
CA SER A 558 -1.11 -13.03 0.21
C SER A 558 -0.31 -12.54 1.40
N LEU A 559 -0.54 -13.10 2.58
CA LEU A 559 0.11 -12.70 3.83
C LEU A 559 0.64 -13.92 4.58
N VAL A 560 1.92 -13.87 4.95
CA VAL A 560 2.57 -14.87 5.80
C VAL A 560 3.04 -14.22 7.09
N VAL A 561 2.51 -14.64 8.23
CA VAL A 561 2.88 -14.14 9.56
C VAL A 561 3.72 -15.18 10.30
N ASN A 562 5.03 -14.96 10.32
CA ASN A 562 5.99 -15.80 11.04
C ASN A 562 6.32 -15.26 12.43
N ALA A 563 6.33 -13.95 12.60
CA ALA A 563 6.62 -13.31 13.88
C ALA A 563 5.60 -13.73 14.95
N ASN A 564 6.10 -14.14 16.11
CA ASN A 564 5.22 -14.39 17.25
C ASN A 564 4.62 -13.08 17.75
N ASN A 565 3.45 -13.16 18.38
CA ASN A 565 2.77 -12.05 19.03
C ASN A 565 2.23 -10.95 18.09
N THR A 566 2.40 -11.07 16.76
CA THR A 566 1.86 -10.11 15.80
C THR A 566 0.38 -9.83 16.02
N ILE A 567 0.00 -8.56 15.92
CA ILE A 567 -1.38 -8.09 15.98
C ILE A 567 -1.79 -7.70 14.56
N GLY A 568 -2.84 -8.32 14.03
CA GLY A 568 -3.51 -7.84 12.82
C GLY A 568 -4.86 -7.23 13.17
N ASP A 569 -5.17 -6.08 12.60
CA ASP A 569 -6.40 -5.34 12.91
C ASP A 569 -7.01 -4.74 11.64
N ASN A 570 -8.19 -5.23 11.26
CA ASN A 570 -8.89 -4.91 10.02
C ASN A 570 -8.09 -5.27 8.76
N LEU A 571 -8.04 -6.56 8.43
CA LEU A 571 -7.38 -7.07 7.22
C LEU A 571 -8.43 -7.58 6.24
N TRP A 572 -8.27 -7.22 4.96
CA TRP A 572 -9.05 -7.83 3.88
C TRP A 572 -8.15 -8.39 2.80
N LEU A 573 -8.13 -9.70 2.67
CA LEU A 573 -7.35 -10.41 1.66
C LEU A 573 -8.32 -10.94 0.61
N TRP A 574 -8.32 -10.37 -0.58
CA TRP A 574 -9.35 -10.61 -1.58
C TRP A 574 -8.76 -11.08 -2.90
N ARG A 575 -9.03 -12.35 -3.26
CA ARG A 575 -8.88 -12.80 -4.65
C ARG A 575 -10.11 -12.31 -5.40
N ALA A 576 -9.92 -11.46 -6.40
CA ALA A 576 -11.04 -10.79 -7.04
C ALA A 576 -12.07 -11.76 -7.64
N ASP A 577 -13.35 -11.58 -7.31
CA ASP A 577 -14.49 -12.32 -7.89
C ASP A 577 -15.11 -11.59 -9.09
N HIS A 578 -14.80 -10.32 -9.29
CA HIS A 578 -15.28 -9.50 -10.40
C HIS A 578 -14.25 -8.46 -10.88
N GLY A 579 -14.52 -7.90 -12.07
CA GLY A 579 -13.64 -6.96 -12.74
C GLY A 579 -12.80 -7.61 -13.85
N ASN A 580 -11.74 -6.91 -14.26
CA ASN A 580 -10.80 -7.36 -15.28
C ASN A 580 -9.81 -8.40 -14.70
N GLY A 581 -9.33 -9.31 -15.56
CA GLY A 581 -8.30 -10.28 -15.17
C GLY A 581 -8.77 -11.36 -14.19
N VAL A 582 -10.07 -11.49 -13.96
CA VAL A 582 -10.66 -12.46 -13.03
C VAL A 582 -11.01 -13.79 -13.72
N GLY A 583 -10.78 -14.88 -13.00
CA GLY A 583 -11.21 -16.23 -13.35
C GLY A 583 -10.22 -17.30 -12.85
N TRP A 584 -10.68 -18.55 -12.83
CA TRP A 584 -9.98 -19.68 -12.20
C TRP A 584 -8.51 -19.89 -12.63
N THR A 585 -8.16 -19.44 -13.84
CA THR A 585 -6.78 -19.53 -14.38
C THR A 585 -6.13 -18.17 -14.62
N SER A 586 -6.88 -17.09 -14.39
CA SER A 586 -6.47 -15.71 -14.65
C SER A 586 -5.81 -15.11 -13.41
N ASN A 587 -6.55 -14.93 -12.32
CA ASN A 587 -6.07 -14.36 -11.06
C ASN A 587 -5.83 -15.45 -10.01
N THR A 588 -4.91 -16.36 -10.31
CA THR A 588 -4.65 -17.51 -9.45
C THR A 588 -4.07 -17.09 -8.11
N ALA A 589 -4.67 -17.59 -7.02
CA ALA A 589 -4.13 -17.45 -5.68
C ALA A 589 -4.51 -18.63 -4.78
N ASP A 590 -3.53 -19.20 -4.09
CA ASP A 590 -3.73 -20.43 -3.32
C ASP A 590 -4.29 -20.14 -1.93
N THR A 591 -3.61 -19.31 -1.14
CA THR A 591 -3.98 -19.06 0.26
C THR A 591 -3.91 -17.57 0.58
N GLY A 592 -4.90 -17.05 1.32
CA GLY A 592 -4.90 -15.66 1.76
C GLY A 592 -3.92 -15.44 2.89
N LEU A 593 -4.09 -16.17 4.00
CA LEU A 593 -3.31 -15.98 5.21
C LEU A 593 -2.67 -17.28 5.70
N ILE A 594 -1.37 -17.23 5.98
CA ILE A 594 -0.66 -18.27 6.72
C ILE A 594 -0.12 -17.68 8.02
N VAL A 595 -0.51 -18.23 9.17
CA VAL A 595 -0.02 -17.83 10.50
C VAL A 595 0.86 -18.93 11.09
N ASN A 596 2.17 -18.71 11.06
CA ASN A 596 3.17 -19.59 11.66
C ASN A 596 3.53 -19.16 13.09
N GLY A 597 3.49 -17.85 13.36
CA GLY A 597 3.82 -17.28 14.66
C GLY A 597 2.87 -17.73 15.78
N ALA A 598 3.42 -17.97 16.96
CA ALA A 598 2.69 -18.22 18.19
C ALA A 598 2.11 -16.92 18.78
N ASN A 599 0.96 -17.03 19.45
CA ASN A 599 0.27 -15.94 20.15
C ASN A 599 -0.09 -14.74 19.25
N VAL A 600 -0.25 -14.97 17.94
CA VAL A 600 -0.76 -13.99 16.99
C VAL A 600 -2.23 -13.72 17.28
N THR A 601 -2.65 -12.45 17.20
CA THR A 601 -4.05 -12.05 17.40
C THR A 601 -4.53 -11.30 16.17
N MET A 602 -5.73 -11.64 15.68
CA MET A 602 -6.37 -11.03 14.52
C MET A 602 -7.74 -10.48 14.92
N TYR A 603 -8.01 -9.23 14.56
CA TYR A 603 -9.29 -8.55 14.72
C TYR A 603 -9.82 -8.13 13.35
N GLY A 604 -11.12 -8.30 13.08
CA GLY A 604 -11.70 -7.82 11.83
C GLY A 604 -11.09 -8.47 10.59
N LEU A 605 -10.96 -9.81 10.56
CA LEU A 605 -10.32 -10.53 9.45
C LEU A 605 -11.34 -10.93 8.37
N ALA A 606 -11.12 -10.47 7.13
CA ALA A 606 -11.84 -10.93 5.95
C ALA A 606 -10.87 -11.57 4.95
N VAL A 607 -11.15 -12.80 4.51
CA VAL A 607 -10.33 -13.52 3.51
C VAL A 607 -11.24 -14.24 2.54
N GLU A 608 -11.14 -13.94 1.25
CA GLU A 608 -12.15 -14.35 0.28
C GLU A 608 -11.59 -14.87 -1.04
N HIS A 609 -12.26 -15.92 -1.53
CA HIS A 609 -12.22 -16.50 -2.87
C HIS A 609 -10.92 -17.17 -3.30
N TYR A 610 -10.03 -17.51 -2.38
CA TYR A 610 -8.78 -18.21 -2.70
C TYR A 610 -9.04 -19.64 -3.18
N GLN A 611 -8.10 -20.19 -3.95
CA GLN A 611 -8.27 -21.49 -4.62
C GLN A 611 -8.02 -22.69 -3.70
N LYS A 612 -7.40 -22.49 -2.53
CA LYS A 612 -7.13 -23.52 -1.53
C LYS A 612 -7.58 -23.06 -0.15
N THR A 613 -6.95 -23.56 0.92
CA THR A 613 -7.24 -23.15 2.29
C THR A 613 -7.03 -21.65 2.43
N GLU A 614 -8.08 -20.92 2.81
CA GLU A 614 -8.08 -19.45 2.76
C GLU A 614 -7.26 -18.86 3.91
N VAL A 615 -7.45 -19.41 5.12
CA VAL A 615 -6.62 -19.14 6.31
C VAL A 615 -6.03 -20.45 6.84
N LEU A 616 -4.70 -20.54 6.92
CA LEU A 616 -3.99 -21.65 7.56
C LEU A 616 -3.27 -21.18 8.83
N TRP A 617 -3.65 -21.73 9.97
CA TRP A 617 -3.11 -21.39 11.28
C TRP A 617 -2.25 -22.52 11.86
N ASN A 618 -0.93 -22.33 11.82
CA ASN A 618 0.07 -23.28 12.30
C ASN A 618 0.57 -22.97 13.73
N GLY A 619 0.47 -21.71 14.17
CA GLY A 619 0.97 -21.25 15.47
C GLY A 619 0.05 -21.55 16.66
N ASN A 620 0.64 -21.82 17.84
CA ASN A 620 -0.10 -22.01 19.09
C ASN A 620 -0.50 -20.67 19.74
N GLY A 621 -1.58 -20.67 20.52
CA GLY A 621 -2.06 -19.50 21.26
C GLY A 621 -2.73 -18.45 20.37
N GLY A 622 -3.04 -18.81 19.13
CA GLY A 622 -3.67 -17.91 18.17
C GLY A 622 -5.07 -17.46 18.60
N ARG A 623 -5.43 -16.22 18.27
CA ARG A 623 -6.75 -15.66 18.55
C ARG A 623 -7.31 -14.93 17.33
N THR A 624 -8.57 -15.18 17.00
CA THR A 624 -9.31 -14.43 15.99
C THR A 624 -10.60 -13.90 16.59
N TYR A 625 -10.84 -12.60 16.43
CA TYR A 625 -12.10 -11.96 16.77
C TYR A 625 -12.69 -11.37 15.50
N PHE A 626 -13.86 -11.86 15.13
CA PHE A 626 -14.47 -11.67 13.82
C PHE A 626 -13.66 -12.33 12.69
N PHE A 627 -14.34 -13.19 11.95
CA PHE A 627 -13.88 -13.68 10.66
C PHE A 627 -15.03 -13.69 9.66
N GLN A 628 -14.77 -13.23 8.45
CA GLN A 628 -15.68 -13.35 7.32
C GLN A 628 -14.93 -13.95 6.11
N ASN A 629 -15.59 -14.86 5.43
CA ASN A 629 -15.09 -15.49 4.22
C ASN A 629 -16.22 -15.74 3.22
N GLU A 630 -15.85 -15.68 1.95
CA GLU A 630 -16.60 -16.29 0.86
C GLU A 630 -15.70 -17.25 0.09
N ASN A 631 -16.19 -18.46 -0.20
CA ASN A 631 -15.48 -19.43 -1.04
C ASN A 631 -15.32 -18.90 -2.48
N PRO A 632 -14.37 -19.43 -3.28
CA PRO A 632 -14.26 -19.05 -4.69
C PRO A 632 -15.55 -19.40 -5.44
N TYR A 633 -16.08 -18.46 -6.20
CA TYR A 633 -17.33 -18.68 -6.97
C TYR A 633 -17.10 -19.52 -8.23
N ASP A 634 -15.87 -19.50 -8.71
CA ASP A 634 -15.45 -19.93 -10.04
C ASP A 634 -14.72 -21.28 -10.19
N PRO A 635 -14.72 -22.24 -9.22
CA PRO A 635 -14.27 -23.59 -9.49
C PRO A 635 -15.02 -24.20 -10.69
N PRO A 636 -14.33 -24.67 -11.74
CA PRO A 636 -15.01 -25.15 -12.95
C PRO A 636 -15.73 -26.49 -12.73
N ASN A 637 -15.22 -27.33 -11.82
CA ASN A 637 -15.82 -28.61 -11.42
C ASN A 637 -15.21 -29.11 -10.12
N GLN A 638 -15.89 -30.06 -9.46
CA GLN A 638 -15.46 -30.56 -8.14
C GLN A 638 -14.03 -31.10 -8.17
N ALA A 639 -13.65 -31.84 -9.23
CA ALA A 639 -12.32 -32.44 -9.35
C ALA A 639 -11.18 -31.41 -9.40
N SER A 640 -11.45 -30.18 -9.82
CA SER A 640 -10.47 -29.09 -9.81
C SER A 640 -10.30 -28.41 -8.45
N TRP A 641 -11.23 -28.64 -7.51
CA TRP A 641 -11.26 -28.04 -6.19
C TRP A 641 -11.50 -29.12 -5.13
N MET A 642 -10.53 -30.03 -5.02
CA MET A 642 -10.45 -31.08 -4.01
C MET A 642 -9.21 -30.85 -3.14
N ASN A 643 -9.37 -30.96 -1.82
CA ASN A 643 -8.24 -31.10 -0.89
C ASN A 643 -7.99 -32.59 -0.63
N GLY A 644 -7.15 -33.21 -1.46
CA GLY A 644 -6.92 -34.65 -1.41
C GLY A 644 -8.20 -35.43 -1.77
N SER A 645 -8.79 -36.10 -0.77
CA SER A 645 -10.08 -36.81 -0.94
C SER A 645 -11.28 -36.02 -0.43
N THR A 646 -11.08 -34.82 0.10
CA THR A 646 -12.12 -33.95 0.66
C THR A 646 -12.61 -32.98 -0.41
N ASP A 647 -13.93 -32.78 -0.48
CA ASP A 647 -14.55 -31.82 -1.38
C ASP A 647 -14.24 -30.38 -0.91
N GLY A 648 -13.61 -29.57 -1.75
CA GLY A 648 -13.26 -28.19 -1.42
C GLY A 648 -12.09 -28.05 -0.44
N TYR A 649 -11.84 -26.80 -0.03
CA TYR A 649 -10.86 -26.42 0.97
C TYR A 649 -11.55 -25.61 2.09
N PRO A 650 -11.08 -25.72 3.34
CA PRO A 650 -11.65 -24.93 4.44
C PRO A 650 -11.33 -23.44 4.26
N ALA A 651 -12.29 -22.61 4.64
CA ALA A 651 -12.09 -21.18 4.82
C ALA A 651 -11.07 -20.88 5.92
N TYR A 652 -11.02 -21.74 6.94
CA TYR A 652 -10.13 -21.56 8.07
C TYR A 652 -9.70 -22.92 8.63
N GLU A 653 -8.41 -23.20 8.57
CA GLU A 653 -7.81 -24.42 9.11
C GLU A 653 -6.86 -24.09 10.27
N VAL A 654 -7.14 -24.65 11.44
CA VAL A 654 -6.15 -24.78 12.51
C VAL A 654 -5.42 -26.10 12.30
N ALA A 655 -4.10 -26.03 12.13
CA ALA A 655 -3.30 -27.18 11.78
C ALA A 655 -3.36 -28.28 12.86
N PRO A 656 -3.28 -29.58 12.49
CA PRO A 656 -3.45 -30.70 13.43
C PRO A 656 -2.49 -30.71 14.64
N GLY A 657 -1.33 -30.06 14.53
CA GLY A 657 -0.33 -29.98 15.61
C GLY A 657 -0.58 -28.86 16.64
N VAL A 658 -1.57 -27.99 16.41
CA VAL A 658 -1.91 -26.88 17.32
C VAL A 658 -2.66 -27.41 18.53
N THR A 659 -2.27 -26.93 19.71
CA THR A 659 -2.84 -27.33 21.00
C THR A 659 -3.62 -26.21 21.69
N SER A 660 -3.46 -24.96 21.22
CA SER A 660 -4.20 -23.81 21.72
C SER A 660 -4.54 -22.85 20.59
N HIS A 661 -5.83 -22.50 20.46
CA HIS A 661 -6.34 -21.53 19.49
C HIS A 661 -7.75 -21.08 19.92
N GLN A 662 -8.13 -19.83 19.68
CA GLN A 662 -9.49 -19.35 19.94
C GLN A 662 -10.02 -18.50 18.80
N ALA A 663 -11.25 -18.73 18.36
CA ALA A 663 -11.91 -17.88 17.37
C ALA A 663 -13.34 -17.52 17.80
N TYR A 664 -13.74 -16.26 17.61
CA TYR A 664 -15.02 -15.72 18.05
C TYR A 664 -15.75 -15.04 16.90
N GLY A 665 -17.00 -15.44 16.63
CA GLY A 665 -17.85 -14.83 15.61
C GLY A 665 -17.27 -15.04 14.21
N VAL A 666 -17.33 -16.26 13.69
CA VAL A 666 -16.67 -16.64 12.43
C VAL A 666 -17.68 -17.13 11.39
N GLY A 667 -17.64 -16.58 10.18
CA GLY A 667 -18.56 -16.92 9.10
C GLY A 667 -17.86 -17.28 7.80
N SER A 668 -18.42 -18.26 7.07
CA SER A 668 -17.99 -18.62 5.70
C SER A 668 -19.19 -18.84 4.79
N TYR A 669 -19.16 -18.21 3.61
CA TYR A 669 -20.28 -18.19 2.68
C TYR A 669 -19.90 -18.87 1.37
N CYS A 670 -20.86 -19.45 0.66
CA CYS A 670 -20.66 -19.97 -0.69
C CYS A 670 -21.66 -19.36 -1.69
N TYR A 671 -21.16 -19.11 -2.91
CA TYR A 671 -21.95 -18.71 -4.08
C TYR A 671 -21.32 -19.30 -5.35
N PHE A 672 -21.33 -20.63 -5.48
CA PHE A 672 -20.74 -21.35 -6.62
C PHE A 672 -21.55 -21.15 -7.93
N ASN A 673 -21.60 -19.92 -8.43
CA ASN A 673 -22.44 -19.52 -9.56
C ASN A 673 -21.95 -20.07 -10.91
N VAL A 674 -20.65 -20.31 -11.05
CA VAL A 674 -20.08 -20.93 -12.27
C VAL A 674 -20.47 -22.40 -12.36
N ASN A 675 -20.47 -23.11 -11.23
CA ASN A 675 -20.91 -24.49 -11.17
C ASN A 675 -21.62 -24.79 -9.85
N THR A 676 -22.94 -24.81 -9.88
CA THR A 676 -23.77 -24.97 -8.68
C THR A 676 -23.75 -26.38 -8.08
N SER A 677 -23.07 -27.34 -8.74
CA SER A 677 -22.86 -28.69 -8.19
C SER A 677 -21.64 -28.80 -7.28
N ILE A 678 -20.84 -27.73 -7.16
CA ILE A 678 -19.70 -27.69 -6.25
C ILE A 678 -20.18 -27.79 -4.80
N VAL A 679 -19.46 -28.59 -4.03
CA VAL A 679 -19.62 -28.78 -2.60
C VAL A 679 -18.31 -28.45 -1.91
N ASN A 680 -18.41 -27.71 -0.81
CA ASN A 680 -17.37 -27.61 0.20
C ASN A 680 -17.75 -28.53 1.37
N ASP A 681 -16.86 -29.45 1.76
CA ASP A 681 -17.17 -30.40 2.83
C ASP A 681 -17.37 -29.69 4.17
N HIS A 682 -16.52 -28.70 4.47
CA HIS A 682 -16.63 -27.92 5.69
C HIS A 682 -15.97 -26.54 5.56
N ALA A 683 -16.56 -25.55 6.20
CA ALA A 683 -15.98 -24.21 6.24
C ALA A 683 -14.76 -24.12 7.15
N PHE A 684 -14.84 -24.75 8.33
CA PHE A 684 -13.80 -24.67 9.36
C PHE A 684 -13.19 -26.05 9.60
N GLN A 685 -11.88 -26.13 9.78
CA GLN A 685 -11.17 -27.36 10.15
C GLN A 685 -10.28 -27.11 11.37
N ALA A 686 -10.35 -27.97 12.39
CA ALA A 686 -9.56 -27.81 13.60
C ALA A 686 -9.33 -29.13 14.35
N PRO A 687 -8.21 -29.30 15.07
CA PRO A 687 -8.01 -30.45 15.94
C PRO A 687 -8.98 -30.42 17.13
N VAL A 688 -9.47 -31.59 17.52
CA VAL A 688 -10.39 -31.74 18.66
C VAL A 688 -9.57 -31.91 19.94
N VAL A 689 -9.11 -30.79 20.50
CA VAL A 689 -8.30 -30.73 21.73
C VAL A 689 -8.77 -29.56 22.59
N SER A 690 -8.77 -29.71 23.91
CA SER A 690 -9.44 -28.77 24.83
C SER A 690 -8.97 -27.30 24.78
N GLY A 691 -7.78 -27.04 24.24
CA GLY A 691 -7.22 -25.69 24.11
C GLY A 691 -7.53 -25.00 22.78
N VAL A 692 -8.08 -25.72 21.80
CA VAL A 692 -8.61 -25.16 20.55
C VAL A 692 -10.10 -24.98 20.74
N GLN A 693 -10.63 -23.79 20.48
CA GLN A 693 -12.02 -23.45 20.76
C GLN A 693 -12.55 -22.48 19.71
N PHE A 694 -13.74 -22.75 19.20
CA PHE A 694 -14.47 -21.82 18.35
C PHE A 694 -15.78 -21.43 18.99
N HIS A 695 -16.15 -20.17 18.87
CA HIS A 695 -17.37 -19.58 19.42
C HIS A 695 -18.14 -18.89 18.30
N ASP A 696 -19.44 -19.15 18.22
CA ASP A 696 -20.37 -18.45 17.33
C ASP A 696 -19.97 -18.54 15.85
N LEU A 697 -20.02 -19.76 15.32
CA LEU A 697 -19.72 -20.07 13.94
C LEU A 697 -20.99 -20.05 13.09
N LEU A 698 -20.86 -19.69 11.81
CA LEU A 698 -21.92 -19.83 10.84
C LEU A 698 -21.43 -20.21 9.44
N THR A 699 -22.31 -20.82 8.67
CA THR A 699 -22.15 -21.00 7.22
C THR A 699 -23.37 -20.55 6.47
N VAL A 700 -23.17 -19.98 5.27
CA VAL A 700 -24.24 -19.43 4.43
C VAL A 700 -24.11 -19.92 2.99
N SER A 701 -25.20 -20.40 2.40
CA SER A 701 -25.34 -20.58 0.95
C SER A 701 -26.14 -19.40 0.39
N LEU A 702 -25.44 -18.49 -0.30
CA LEU A 702 -26.01 -17.23 -0.75
C LEU A 702 -27.07 -17.48 -1.84
N GLY A 703 -28.33 -17.14 -1.53
CA GLY A 703 -29.47 -17.42 -2.41
C GLY A 703 -29.64 -18.92 -2.74
N GLY A 704 -29.13 -19.82 -1.89
CA GLY A 704 -29.17 -21.26 -2.11
C GLY A 704 -28.23 -21.77 -3.19
N VAL A 705 -27.22 -20.99 -3.60
CA VAL A 705 -26.27 -21.36 -4.65
C VAL A 705 -25.04 -22.02 -4.05
N GLY A 706 -24.85 -23.30 -4.33
CA GLY A 706 -23.74 -24.10 -3.79
C GLY A 706 -24.11 -24.83 -2.49
N THR A 707 -23.14 -25.55 -1.92
CA THR A 707 -23.34 -26.26 -0.65
C THR A 707 -22.08 -26.26 0.20
N ILE A 708 -22.24 -26.00 1.49
CA ILE A 708 -21.25 -26.30 2.53
C ILE A 708 -21.85 -27.41 3.40
N ASN A 709 -21.26 -28.62 3.42
CA ASN A 709 -21.87 -29.78 4.10
C ASN A 709 -21.86 -29.66 5.62
N HIS A 710 -20.81 -29.09 6.20
CA HIS A 710 -20.63 -28.94 7.64
C HIS A 710 -20.09 -27.55 7.99
N VAL A 711 -20.42 -27.07 9.19
CA VAL A 711 -19.84 -25.82 9.69
C VAL A 711 -18.36 -26.06 10.00
N ILE A 712 -18.06 -27.01 10.89
CA ILE A 712 -16.69 -27.30 11.33
C ILE A 712 -16.42 -28.80 11.39
N ASN A 713 -15.33 -29.26 10.78
CA ASN A 713 -15.00 -30.68 10.62
C ASN A 713 -16.23 -31.45 10.07
N SER A 714 -16.81 -32.33 10.88
CA SER A 714 -18.03 -33.08 10.56
C SER A 714 -19.27 -32.63 11.36
N THR A 715 -19.26 -31.41 11.91
CA THR A 715 -20.28 -30.86 12.82
C THR A 715 -20.99 -29.66 12.21
N GLY A 716 -22.28 -29.54 12.49
CA GLY A 716 -23.16 -28.55 11.85
C GLY A 716 -23.89 -29.15 10.65
N ALA A 717 -25.13 -28.71 10.44
CA ALA A 717 -25.91 -29.09 9.27
C ALA A 717 -25.35 -28.42 8.00
N ALA A 718 -25.79 -28.90 6.84
CA ALA A 718 -25.40 -28.30 5.57
C ALA A 718 -26.09 -26.96 5.33
N ALA A 719 -25.35 -25.98 4.84
CA ALA A 719 -25.87 -24.76 4.23
C ALA A 719 -26.04 -25.01 2.73
N ASN A 720 -27.27 -24.93 2.22
CA ASN A 720 -27.63 -25.20 0.82
C ASN A 720 -28.96 -24.53 0.46
N ALA A 721 -29.50 -24.81 -0.73
CA ALA A 721 -30.79 -24.28 -1.22
C ALA A 721 -32.02 -24.50 -0.31
N THR A 722 -31.96 -25.39 0.67
CA THR A 722 -33.07 -25.64 1.61
C THR A 722 -32.93 -24.87 2.92
N THR A 723 -31.71 -24.79 3.44
CA THR A 723 -31.42 -24.27 4.79
C THR A 723 -30.82 -22.87 4.78
N GLU A 724 -30.08 -22.52 3.73
CA GLU A 724 -29.32 -21.29 3.50
C GLU A 724 -28.32 -20.95 4.61
N ASN A 725 -28.78 -20.67 5.83
CA ASN A 725 -27.97 -20.25 6.97
C ASN A 725 -27.93 -21.34 8.06
N ILE A 726 -26.73 -21.72 8.49
CA ILE A 726 -26.52 -22.63 9.62
C ILE A 726 -25.69 -21.94 10.68
N TYR A 727 -26.14 -22.01 11.94
CA TYR A 727 -25.44 -21.46 13.10
C TYR A 727 -24.98 -22.56 14.04
N LEU A 728 -23.81 -22.39 14.64
CA LEU A 728 -23.23 -23.27 15.64
C LEU A 728 -22.58 -22.43 16.75
N THR A 729 -23.10 -22.49 17.96
CA THR A 729 -22.62 -21.66 19.09
C THR A 729 -21.21 -22.01 19.55
N SER A 730 -20.74 -23.24 19.28
CA SER A 730 -19.41 -23.69 19.67
C SER A 730 -18.87 -24.79 18.76
N GLY A 731 -17.59 -24.70 18.43
CA GLY A 731 -16.80 -25.74 17.74
C GLY A 731 -15.64 -26.21 18.62
N PRO A 732 -15.08 -27.38 18.30
CA PRO A 732 -14.67 -28.46 19.23
C PRO A 732 -13.77 -28.03 20.38
#